data_AF-A0A2V9X8X9-F1
#
_entry.id   AF-A0A2V9X8X9-F1
#
_cell.length_a   1.000
_cell.length_b   1.000
_cell.length_c   1.000
_cell.angle_alpha   90.00
_cell.angle_beta   90.00
_cell.angle_gamma   90.00
#
_symmetry.space_group_name_H-M   'P 1'
#
loop_
_entity.id
_entity.type
_entity.pdbx_description
1 polymer ?
#
loop_
_entity_poly.entity_id
_entity_poly.type
_entity_poly.pdbx_seq_one_letter_code
_entity_poly.pdbx_strand_id
1 'polypeptide(L)'
;MPDAELSSLVVRFDVFEVDLRAGELRKEGRLVKLQEQPFRVLSLLLERSGEVVTRNELRQNLWPADTFVDFEHGLNSAVARLRVALRDSADRPRFIETVAKRGYRFISQVDAPPPTMLVAAPLVDGARSRKHARVAAWIAGVMLLLAFFCTIGLWALYRKTAEGPLSSIEVVPLAGLRGFQVTPAFSPDGNQVAFRNGDGAHNTGIYTTLVGGEKSLLRLSRDPADCCPTWSPDGRHIAFIRFSDKTFSIVVVPALGGTEHRVYMGPASMGAGLTWSPNGKVLAFPEASAADPPRSWISLLSFADYSTRPLTAPPGGSLDAEPAFSPDGSQVAFVRSTVAGVCNDVYVVSAAGGEARRLTFDRRPIIGPPAWTVDGHEIVFSSTRGGPDSLWRIPVSGGVPRPVAGPIGDGGWPSIPAKGEQLAYEQIVAKFNIWRLDLKDQKHYQAPPSVLISEKGDKMRPDLSPDGNKIAFESNRLGFWDIWTCATDGSNCDQVTSLHGTAGRARWSPNGRYIAFELHPKERSEIYIVEVPGGVPRLLPTLPGADNLSPSWSRDGKWLYFASKRDSEPFQLWKMPIQGGSPTKLTKHGGISGVESPDGRFLYYSKYELGGLWKMPLEGGEETQVLEEVRGGSWPNWALTSDGIYFLRFDKSPRVSIQFFDFTARKTIPLWTLDKEPGWGLAMSPNGKSILYVQGEFAESNIMLVKNFR
;
A
#
# COMPACT_ATOMS: atom_id res chain seq x y z
N MET A 1 -1.78 27.08 56.01
CA MET A 1 -0.55 26.39 56.48
C MET A 1 -0.74 26.02 57.94
N PRO A 2 -0.18 24.89 58.43
CA PRO A 2 0.88 24.08 57.83
C PRO A 2 0.30 22.90 57.01
N ASP A 3 0.78 22.48 55.83
CA ASP A 3 2.13 22.29 55.28
C ASP A 3 3.00 21.29 56.07
N ALA A 4 2.84 20.01 55.73
CA ALA A 4 3.75 18.86 55.92
C ALA A 4 3.00 17.59 55.44
N GLU A 5 3.44 16.70 54.56
CA GLU A 5 4.60 16.53 53.69
C GLU A 5 4.10 15.67 52.52
N LEU A 6 3.97 16.23 51.32
CA LEU A 6 3.85 15.44 50.10
C LEU A 6 5.28 15.13 49.65
N SER A 7 5.79 13.95 50.01
CA SER A 7 7.09 13.49 49.52
C SER A 7 7.05 13.41 47.99
N SER A 8 7.64 14.40 47.33
CA SER A 8 7.92 14.35 45.91
C SER A 8 9.00 13.28 45.67
N LEU A 9 8.77 12.40 44.70
CA LEU A 9 9.78 11.43 44.23
C LEU A 9 10.81 12.17 43.36
N VAL A 10 11.52 13.10 43.98
CA VAL A 10 12.65 13.82 43.37
C VAL A 10 13.92 13.05 43.66
N VAL A 11 14.57 12.61 42.59
CA VAL A 11 15.84 11.89 42.63
C VAL A 11 16.96 12.83 42.23
N ARG A 12 18.02 12.92 43.04
CA ARG A 12 19.17 13.81 42.77
C ARG A 12 20.42 13.01 42.48
N PHE A 13 21.21 13.45 41.50
CA PHE A 13 22.53 12.91 41.21
C PHE A 13 23.38 13.99 40.52
N ASP A 14 24.62 14.17 40.99
CA ASP A 14 25.52 15.23 40.50
C ASP A 14 24.77 16.59 40.47
N VAL A 15 24.84 17.34 39.37
CA VAL A 15 24.13 18.61 39.16
C VAL A 15 22.67 18.48 38.70
N PHE A 16 22.12 17.26 38.66
CA PHE A 16 20.79 16.98 38.13
C PHE A 16 19.75 16.64 39.21
N GLU A 17 18.54 17.13 39.00
CA GLU A 17 17.34 16.78 39.77
C GLU A 17 16.30 16.21 38.82
N VAL A 18 15.76 15.04 39.13
CA VAL A 18 14.72 14.37 38.34
C VAL A 18 13.45 14.26 39.17
N ASP A 19 12.38 14.92 38.73
CA ASP A 19 11.06 14.72 39.31
C ASP A 19 10.35 13.60 38.54
N LEU A 20 10.28 12.42 39.15
CA LEU A 20 9.69 11.23 38.53
C LEU A 20 8.17 11.35 38.34
N ARG A 21 7.49 12.22 39.11
CA ARG A 21 6.05 12.48 38.94
C ARG A 21 5.77 13.52 37.87
N ALA A 22 6.54 14.60 37.86
CA ALA A 22 6.35 15.69 36.90
C ALA A 22 6.91 15.34 35.50
N GLY A 23 7.78 14.33 35.40
CA GLY A 23 8.42 14.00 34.12
C GLY A 23 9.53 14.99 33.75
N GLU A 24 10.10 15.69 34.73
CA GLU A 24 11.02 16.81 34.51
C GLU A 24 12.45 16.45 34.92
N LEU A 25 13.41 16.72 34.03
CA LEU A 25 14.83 16.72 34.33
C LEU A 25 15.29 18.18 34.46
N ARG A 26 15.93 18.52 35.58
CA ARG A 26 16.53 19.83 35.83
C ARG A 26 18.02 19.71 36.04
N LYS A 27 18.76 20.71 35.59
CA LYS A 27 20.19 20.87 35.84
C LYS A 27 20.40 22.22 36.53
N GLU A 28 20.91 22.22 37.76
CA GLU A 28 21.10 23.45 38.55
C GLU A 28 19.84 24.32 38.59
N GLY A 29 18.67 23.69 38.78
CA GLY A 29 17.36 24.35 38.83
C GLY A 29 16.76 24.76 37.47
N ARG A 30 17.48 24.59 36.34
CA ARG A 30 16.96 24.88 34.99
C ARG A 30 16.43 23.63 34.31
N LEU A 31 15.26 23.72 33.69
CA LEU A 31 14.65 22.61 32.95
C LEU A 31 15.52 22.20 31.75
N VAL A 32 15.88 20.92 31.68
CA VAL A 32 16.55 20.30 30.54
C VAL A 32 15.50 19.60 29.69
N LYS A 33 15.34 20.04 28.45
CA LYS A 33 14.35 19.44 27.54
C LYS A 33 14.76 18.01 27.20
N LEU A 34 14.01 17.04 27.72
CA LEU A 34 14.16 15.62 27.44
C LEU A 34 12.85 15.09 26.87
N GLN A 35 12.93 14.26 25.83
CA GLN A 35 11.75 13.62 25.25
C GLN A 35 11.26 12.47 26.13
N GLU A 36 9.99 12.10 25.99
CA GLU A 36 9.32 11.12 26.86
C GLU A 36 10.04 9.76 26.92
N GLN A 37 10.45 9.20 25.78
CA GLN A 37 11.15 7.91 25.74
C GLN A 37 12.52 7.95 26.45
N PRO A 38 13.45 8.87 26.12
CA PRO A 38 14.68 9.05 26.90
C PRO A 38 14.45 9.28 28.39
N PHE A 39 13.38 10.00 28.77
CA PHE A 39 13.03 10.21 30.18
C PHE A 39 12.61 8.91 30.86
N ARG A 40 11.75 8.09 30.23
CA ARG A 40 11.36 6.78 30.76
C ARG A 40 12.57 5.84 30.93
N VAL A 41 13.54 5.88 30.01
CA VAL A 41 14.81 5.15 30.15
C VAL A 41 15.55 5.61 31.41
N LEU A 42 15.67 6.92 31.62
CA LEU A 42 16.32 7.49 32.80
C LEU A 42 15.63 7.07 34.10
N SER A 43 14.29 7.09 34.15
CA SER A 43 13.52 6.67 35.33
C SER A 43 13.82 5.23 35.72
N LEU A 44 13.77 4.29 34.77
CA LEU A 44 14.05 2.87 35.03
C LEU A 44 15.49 2.63 35.49
N LEU A 45 16.44 3.39 34.94
CA LEU A 45 17.85 3.33 35.31
C LEU A 45 18.11 3.89 36.72
N LEU A 46 17.37 4.93 37.13
CA LEU A 46 17.48 5.53 38.47
C LEU A 46 16.80 4.68 39.54
N GLU A 47 15.64 4.07 39.24
CA GLU A 47 14.93 3.14 40.14
C GLU A 47 15.79 1.92 40.50
N ARG A 48 16.64 1.48 39.55
CA ARG A 48 17.56 0.35 39.73
C ARG A 48 19.02 0.79 39.60
N SER A 49 19.36 1.92 40.22
CA SER A 49 20.72 2.47 40.19
C SER A 49 21.76 1.43 40.64
N GLY A 50 22.83 1.27 39.86
CA GLY A 50 23.86 0.25 40.07
C GLY A 50 23.56 -1.14 39.47
N GLU A 51 22.31 -1.45 39.13
CA GLU A 51 21.93 -2.72 38.48
C GLU A 51 21.92 -2.61 36.95
N VAL A 52 22.08 -3.76 36.26
CA VAL A 52 21.92 -3.81 34.80
C VAL A 52 20.44 -3.97 34.48
N VAL A 53 19.84 -2.95 33.88
CA VAL A 53 18.50 -3.06 33.28
C VAL A 53 18.67 -3.64 31.88
N THR A 54 18.08 -4.81 31.65
CA THR A 54 18.26 -5.55 30.40
C THR A 54 17.51 -4.90 29.24
N ARG A 55 17.95 -5.16 28.00
CA ARG A 55 17.24 -4.72 26.79
C ARG A 55 15.77 -5.20 26.80
N ASN A 56 15.51 -6.43 27.22
CA ASN A 56 14.14 -6.97 27.28
C ASN A 56 13.25 -6.24 28.30
N GLU A 57 13.79 -5.88 29.47
CA GLU A 57 13.06 -5.09 30.48
C GLU A 57 12.79 -3.67 29.98
N LEU A 58 13.78 -3.03 29.34
CA LEU A 58 13.59 -1.72 28.70
C LEU A 58 12.55 -1.79 27.59
N ARG A 59 12.52 -2.87 26.80
CA ARG A 59 11.50 -3.10 25.77
C ARG A 59 10.10 -3.09 26.33
N GLN A 60 9.86 -3.89 27.37
CA GLN A 60 8.53 -4.07 27.97
C GLN A 60 8.00 -2.79 28.64
N ASN A 61 8.89 -1.93 29.13
CA ASN A 61 8.49 -0.71 29.86
C ASN A 61 8.44 0.56 28.99
N LEU A 62 9.25 0.62 27.93
CA LEU A 62 9.30 1.79 27.03
C LEU A 62 8.24 1.72 25.93
N TRP A 63 7.90 0.51 25.48
CA TRP A 63 6.92 0.27 24.44
C TRP A 63 5.84 -0.68 24.97
N PRO A 64 4.57 -0.23 25.03
CA PRO A 64 3.44 -1.13 25.22
C PRO A 64 3.50 -2.29 24.20
N ALA A 65 2.96 -3.45 24.55
CA ALA A 65 3.01 -4.67 23.74
C ALA A 65 2.54 -4.48 22.28
N ASP A 66 1.78 -3.41 22.00
CA ASP A 66 1.17 -3.09 20.70
C ASP A 66 1.96 -2.06 19.86
N THR A 67 3.19 -1.69 20.24
CA THR A 67 3.99 -0.70 19.49
C THR A 67 5.06 -1.37 18.62
N PHE A 68 4.93 -1.30 17.29
CA PHE A 68 5.91 -1.83 16.34
C PHE A 68 6.86 -0.73 15.86
N VAL A 69 8.06 -0.70 16.45
CA VAL A 69 9.20 0.12 16.00
C VAL A 69 10.45 -0.77 15.91
N ASP A 70 11.47 -0.34 15.18
CA ASP A 70 12.80 -0.95 15.30
C ASP A 70 13.31 -0.71 16.72
N PHE A 71 13.15 -1.73 17.58
CA PHE A 71 13.43 -1.64 19.00
C PHE A 71 14.90 -1.33 19.28
N GLU A 72 15.84 -1.97 18.56
CA GLU A 72 17.26 -1.74 18.78
C GLU A 72 17.64 -0.33 18.34
N HIS A 73 17.15 0.13 17.18
CA HIS A 73 17.39 1.50 16.73
C HIS A 73 16.74 2.54 17.67
N GLY A 74 15.51 2.30 18.10
CA GLY A 74 14.76 3.17 19.02
C GLY A 74 15.41 3.28 20.39
N LEU A 75 15.84 2.17 20.98
CA LEU A 75 16.52 2.16 22.28
C LEU A 75 17.89 2.84 22.19
N ASN A 76 18.67 2.58 21.14
CA ASN A 76 19.97 3.22 20.93
C ASN A 76 19.81 4.74 20.72
N SER A 77 18.79 5.17 19.97
CA SER A 77 18.46 6.58 19.78
C SER A 77 18.02 7.26 21.08
N ALA A 78 17.19 6.58 21.89
CA ALA A 78 16.74 7.10 23.19
C ALA A 78 17.91 7.28 24.16
N VAL A 79 18.81 6.29 24.26
CA VAL A 79 20.02 6.37 25.11
C VAL A 79 21.00 7.42 24.57
N ALA A 80 21.16 7.57 23.26
CA ALA A 80 21.99 8.62 22.68
C ALA A 80 21.48 10.01 23.04
N ARG A 81 20.17 10.27 22.94
CA ARG A 81 19.54 11.53 23.34
C ARG A 81 19.66 11.78 24.84
N LEU A 82 19.52 10.74 25.65
CA LEU A 82 19.71 10.81 27.10
C LEU A 82 21.16 11.20 27.46
N ARG A 83 22.15 10.60 26.79
CA ARG A 83 23.57 10.97 26.96
C ARG A 83 23.83 12.41 26.58
N VAL A 84 23.25 12.91 25.49
CA VAL A 84 23.34 14.33 25.10
C VAL A 84 22.77 15.25 26.19
N ALA A 85 21.60 14.92 26.74
CA ALA A 85 20.96 15.71 27.78
C ALA A 85 21.77 15.74 29.09
N LEU A 86 22.38 14.61 29.46
CA LEU A 86 23.23 14.49 30.65
C LEU A 86 24.68 14.95 30.44
N ARG A 87 25.06 15.33 29.20
CA ARG A 87 26.45 15.56 28.77
C ARG A 87 27.37 14.38 29.09
N ASP A 88 26.87 13.18 28.85
CA ASP A 88 27.55 11.90 29.06
C ASP A 88 28.15 11.34 27.77
N SER A 89 29.16 10.47 27.86
CA SER A 89 29.83 9.84 26.71
C SER A 89 29.70 8.33 26.75
N ALA A 90 29.52 7.69 25.58
CA ALA A 90 29.50 6.23 25.49
C ALA A 90 30.89 5.60 25.72
N ASP A 91 31.96 6.30 25.32
CA ASP A 91 33.35 5.81 25.43
C ASP A 91 33.94 6.06 26.82
N ARG A 92 33.43 7.06 27.55
CA ARG A 92 33.83 7.41 28.91
C ARG A 92 32.59 7.74 29.76
N PRO A 93 31.78 6.75 30.14
CA PRO A 93 30.51 6.98 30.81
C PRO A 93 30.70 7.52 32.22
N ARG A 94 29.99 8.60 32.54
CA ARG A 94 29.83 9.16 33.90
C ARG A 94 28.53 8.73 34.55
N PHE A 95 27.47 8.54 33.76
CA PHE A 95 26.14 8.23 34.28
C PHE A 95 25.61 6.90 33.73
N ILE A 96 25.77 6.63 32.43
CA ILE A 96 25.14 5.48 31.77
C ILE A 96 26.19 4.59 31.10
N GLU A 97 26.46 3.45 31.74
CA GLU A 97 27.32 2.39 31.21
C GLU A 97 26.56 1.51 30.22
N THR A 98 27.14 1.27 29.03
CA THR A 98 26.62 0.25 28.09
C THR A 98 27.20 -1.11 28.45
N VAL A 99 26.34 -2.07 28.83
CA VAL A 99 26.76 -3.46 29.03
C VAL A 99 26.49 -4.23 27.73
N ALA A 100 27.57 -4.52 26.99
CA ALA A 100 27.49 -5.16 25.68
C ALA A 100 26.57 -6.39 25.68
N LYS A 101 25.65 -6.45 24.71
CA LYS A 101 24.63 -7.50 24.52
C LYS A 101 23.65 -7.74 25.68
N ARG A 102 23.74 -7.00 26.80
CA ARG A 102 22.88 -7.19 27.97
C ARG A 102 21.90 -6.04 28.23
N GLY A 103 22.39 -4.78 28.22
CA GLY A 103 21.55 -3.63 28.55
C GLY A 103 22.35 -2.42 29.00
N TYR A 104 21.78 -1.63 29.90
CA TYR A 104 22.36 -0.38 30.40
C TYR A 104 22.35 -0.36 31.92
N ARG A 105 23.33 0.32 32.53
CA ARG A 105 23.45 0.49 33.98
C ARG A 105 23.67 1.96 34.32
N PHE A 106 23.00 2.45 35.35
CA PHE A 106 23.31 3.74 35.95
C PHE A 106 24.45 3.60 36.96
N ILE A 107 25.51 4.38 36.82
CA ILE A 107 26.76 4.19 37.57
C ILE A 107 27.11 5.35 38.52
N SER A 108 26.32 6.43 38.54
CA SER A 108 26.52 7.55 39.47
C SER A 108 25.77 7.34 40.78
N GLN A 109 26.29 7.92 41.87
CA GLN A 109 25.59 7.94 43.15
C GLN A 109 24.28 8.75 43.05
N VAL A 110 23.24 8.19 43.64
CA VAL A 110 21.88 8.74 43.66
C VAL A 110 21.50 9.02 45.10
N ASP A 111 21.15 10.26 45.41
CA ASP A 111 20.66 10.64 46.73
C ASP A 111 19.14 10.41 46.79
N ALA A 112 18.75 9.26 47.32
CA ALA A 112 17.36 8.98 47.72
C ALA A 112 17.21 9.23 49.24
N PRO A 113 16.15 9.93 49.70
CA PRO A 113 15.93 10.09 51.14
C PRO A 113 15.65 8.71 51.80
N PRO A 114 16.21 8.44 52.99
CA PRO A 114 16.02 7.16 53.66
C PRO A 114 14.57 6.98 54.12
N PRO A 115 14.01 5.75 54.08
CA PRO A 115 12.66 5.50 54.58
C PRO A 115 12.62 5.60 56.11
N THR A 116 11.81 6.53 56.62
CA THR A 116 11.53 6.71 58.04
C THR A 116 10.86 5.46 58.61
N MET A 117 11.57 4.72 59.47
CA MET A 117 10.98 3.64 60.29
C MET A 117 10.11 4.26 61.38
N LEU A 118 8.82 3.92 61.39
CA LEU A 118 7.92 4.20 62.51
C LEU A 118 8.21 3.23 63.67
N VAL A 119 8.72 3.77 64.76
CA VAL A 119 8.90 3.12 66.06
C VAL A 119 7.54 2.89 66.70
N ALA A 120 7.24 1.66 67.10
CA ALA A 120 6.06 1.31 67.89
C ALA A 120 6.30 1.59 69.39
N ALA A 121 5.29 2.17 70.06
CA ALA A 121 5.21 2.33 71.51
C ALA A 121 3.95 1.59 72.06
N PRO A 122 3.92 1.22 73.36
CA PRO A 122 3.45 -0.09 73.79
C PRO A 122 1.94 -0.21 74.06
N LEU A 123 1.43 -1.43 73.90
CA LEU A 123 0.08 -1.85 74.28
C LEU A 123 -0.03 -2.00 75.80
N VAL A 124 -1.04 -1.36 76.37
CA VAL A 124 -1.53 -1.57 77.75
C VAL A 124 -2.51 -2.74 77.73
N ASP A 125 -2.31 -3.68 78.65
CA ASP A 125 -3.15 -4.85 78.90
C ASP A 125 -4.58 -4.47 79.32
N GLY A 126 -5.57 -5.09 78.67
CA GLY A 126 -6.98 -5.01 79.03
C GLY A 126 -7.68 -6.36 78.83
N ALA A 127 -8.04 -6.99 79.93
CA ALA A 127 -8.50 -8.36 80.05
C ALA A 127 -9.75 -8.72 79.22
N ARG A 128 -9.74 -9.96 78.71
CA ARG A 128 -10.81 -10.61 77.91
C ARG A 128 -12.07 -10.91 78.72
N SER A 129 -13.23 -10.53 78.18
CA SER A 129 -14.53 -11.11 78.53
C SER A 129 -14.92 -12.21 77.52
N ARG A 130 -15.06 -13.44 78.03
CA ARG A 130 -15.42 -14.66 77.28
C ARG A 130 -16.91 -14.67 76.89
N LYS A 131 -17.31 -13.94 75.85
CA LYS A 131 -18.63 -14.18 75.18
C LYS A 131 -18.64 -14.08 73.63
N HIS A 132 -17.54 -13.71 72.97
CA HIS A 132 -17.53 -13.50 71.50
C HIS A 132 -16.91 -14.62 70.63
N ALA A 133 -16.44 -15.72 71.23
CA ALA A 133 -15.69 -16.77 70.51
C ALA A 133 -16.49 -17.49 69.40
N ARG A 134 -17.82 -17.56 69.50
CA ARG A 134 -18.66 -18.21 68.47
C ARG A 134 -18.97 -17.32 67.27
N VAL A 135 -19.05 -16.00 67.45
CA VAL A 135 -19.27 -15.03 66.36
C VAL A 135 -17.96 -14.80 65.58
N ALA A 136 -16.82 -14.77 66.27
CA ALA A 136 -15.51 -14.67 65.64
C ALA A 136 -15.18 -15.88 64.74
N ALA A 137 -15.58 -17.09 65.14
CA ALA A 137 -15.41 -18.30 64.32
C ALA A 137 -16.29 -18.30 63.06
N TRP A 138 -17.51 -17.76 63.14
CA TRP A 138 -18.40 -17.60 61.99
C TRP A 138 -17.89 -16.54 61.00
N ILE A 139 -17.41 -15.41 61.50
CA ILE A 139 -16.81 -14.35 60.68
C ILE A 139 -15.52 -14.86 60.00
N ALA A 140 -14.70 -15.63 60.71
CA ALA A 140 -13.51 -16.25 60.13
C ALA A 140 -13.84 -17.26 59.02
N GLY A 141 -14.91 -18.06 59.19
CA GLY A 141 -15.40 -18.98 58.16
C GLY A 141 -15.90 -18.27 56.90
N VAL A 142 -16.66 -17.18 57.06
CA VAL A 142 -17.15 -16.36 55.94
C VAL A 142 -16.00 -15.64 55.24
N MET A 143 -15.01 -15.13 55.98
CA MET A 143 -13.81 -14.51 55.41
C MET A 143 -12.94 -15.51 54.63
N LEU A 144 -12.82 -16.75 55.10
CA LEU A 144 -12.11 -17.80 54.35
C LEU A 144 -12.84 -18.23 53.08
N LEU A 145 -14.18 -18.28 53.11
CA LEU A 145 -14.99 -18.51 51.91
C LEU A 145 -14.88 -17.35 50.91
N LEU A 146 -14.95 -16.11 51.38
CA LEU A 146 -14.74 -14.93 50.54
C LEU A 146 -13.32 -14.88 49.96
N ALA A 147 -12.30 -15.20 50.76
CA ALA A 147 -10.93 -15.31 50.27
C ALA A 147 -10.81 -16.42 49.21
N PHE A 148 -11.45 -17.58 49.43
CA PHE A 148 -11.48 -18.67 48.46
C PHE A 148 -12.15 -18.25 47.14
N PHE A 149 -13.33 -17.62 47.19
CA PHE A 149 -14.01 -17.11 46.00
C PHE A 149 -13.25 -15.95 45.33
N CYS A 150 -12.60 -15.07 46.10
CA CYS A 150 -11.71 -14.05 45.57
C CYS A 150 -10.48 -14.67 44.90
N THR A 151 -9.89 -15.72 45.46
CA THR A 151 -8.75 -16.43 44.83
C THR A 151 -9.17 -17.18 43.58
N ILE A 152 -10.36 -17.78 43.54
CA ILE A 152 -10.91 -18.40 42.33
C ILE A 152 -11.25 -17.34 41.29
N GLY A 153 -11.83 -16.21 41.70
CA GLY A 153 -12.14 -15.08 40.83
C GLY A 153 -10.86 -14.45 40.26
N LEU A 154 -9.85 -14.23 41.10
CA LEU A 154 -8.52 -13.76 40.69
C LEU A 154 -7.85 -14.79 39.79
N TRP A 155 -7.92 -16.09 40.08
CA TRP A 155 -7.36 -17.12 39.22
C TRP A 155 -8.08 -17.24 37.87
N ALA A 156 -9.40 -17.08 37.85
CA ALA A 156 -10.20 -17.04 36.62
C ALA A 156 -9.93 -15.76 35.80
N LEU A 157 -9.72 -14.62 36.47
CA LEU A 157 -9.28 -13.38 35.84
C LEU A 157 -7.84 -13.50 35.33
N TYR A 158 -6.94 -14.12 36.10
CA TYR A 158 -5.55 -14.38 35.72
C TYR A 158 -5.46 -15.37 34.55
N ARG A 159 -6.36 -16.37 34.49
CA ARG A 159 -6.51 -17.26 33.33
C ARG A 159 -7.11 -16.55 32.11
N LYS A 160 -7.93 -15.52 32.30
CA LYS A 160 -8.41 -14.67 31.19
C LYS A 160 -7.34 -13.70 30.69
N THR A 161 -6.39 -13.29 31.54
CA THR A 161 -5.29 -12.37 31.16
C THR A 161 -3.98 -13.07 30.83
N ALA A 162 -3.81 -14.33 31.19
CA ALA A 162 -2.73 -15.17 30.69
C ALA A 162 -3.05 -15.59 29.25
N GLU A 163 -3.00 -14.62 28.34
CA GLU A 163 -2.76 -14.92 26.95
C GLU A 163 -1.51 -15.80 26.90
N GLY A 164 -1.63 -17.00 26.33
CA GLY A 164 -0.46 -17.83 26.05
C GLY A 164 0.57 -17.02 25.26
N PRO A 165 1.85 -17.44 25.23
CA PRO A 165 2.86 -16.76 24.41
C PRO A 165 2.27 -16.57 23.01
N LEU A 166 2.08 -15.30 22.61
CA LEU A 166 1.50 -14.95 21.31
C LEU A 166 2.21 -15.79 20.27
N SER A 167 1.48 -16.70 19.62
CA SER A 167 1.99 -17.46 18.49
C SER A 167 2.51 -16.41 17.51
N SER A 168 3.83 -16.35 17.31
CA SER A 168 4.40 -15.36 16.40
C SER A 168 3.76 -15.56 15.03
N ILE A 169 3.23 -14.49 14.45
CA ILE A 169 2.74 -14.52 13.07
C ILE A 169 3.92 -14.95 12.19
N GLU A 170 3.77 -16.09 11.52
CA GLU A 170 4.81 -16.67 10.67
C GLU A 170 4.41 -16.44 9.22
N VAL A 171 5.29 -15.80 8.44
CA VAL A 171 5.08 -15.57 7.01
C VAL A 171 6.07 -16.40 6.22
N VAL A 172 5.56 -17.30 5.38
CA VAL A 172 6.38 -18.22 4.57
C VAL A 172 5.88 -18.26 3.13
N PRO A 173 6.77 -18.41 2.13
CA PRO A 173 6.35 -18.67 0.76
C PRO A 173 5.63 -20.03 0.69
N LEU A 174 4.52 -20.09 -0.04
CA LEU A 174 3.69 -21.29 -0.17
C LEU A 174 4.17 -22.22 -1.30
N ALA A 175 4.58 -21.64 -2.43
CA ALA A 175 5.05 -22.39 -3.58
C ALA A 175 6.26 -21.69 -4.25
N GLY A 176 7.25 -22.48 -4.65
CA GLY A 176 8.49 -22.02 -5.30
C GLY A 176 8.47 -22.17 -6.82
N LEU A 177 7.30 -21.99 -7.47
CA LEU A 177 7.22 -21.98 -8.93
C LEU A 177 7.87 -20.72 -9.52
N ARG A 178 8.51 -20.86 -10.68
CA ARG A 178 8.97 -19.71 -11.45
C ARG A 178 7.79 -18.96 -12.06
N GLY A 179 7.99 -17.66 -12.29
CA GLY A 179 7.05 -16.75 -12.92
C GLY A 179 6.12 -16.05 -11.94
N PHE A 180 4.93 -15.72 -12.39
CA PHE A 180 3.94 -14.98 -11.63
C PHE A 180 2.89 -15.94 -11.04
N GLN A 181 2.99 -16.17 -9.74
CA GLN A 181 1.96 -16.83 -8.95
C GLN A 181 1.00 -15.78 -8.38
N VAL A 182 -0.25 -15.79 -8.83
CA VAL A 182 -1.24 -14.73 -8.54
C VAL A 182 -2.61 -15.30 -8.19
N THR A 183 -3.47 -14.47 -7.62
CA THR A 183 -4.88 -14.80 -7.30
C THR A 183 -5.05 -16.08 -6.44
N PRO A 184 -4.45 -16.15 -5.25
CA PRO A 184 -4.62 -17.30 -4.37
C PRO A 184 -6.07 -17.45 -3.88
N ALA A 185 -6.53 -18.69 -3.78
CA ALA A 185 -7.84 -19.04 -3.22
C ALA A 185 -7.72 -20.30 -2.35
N PHE A 186 -8.02 -20.18 -1.05
CA PHE A 186 -8.05 -21.33 -0.15
C PHE A 186 -9.19 -22.30 -0.45
N SER A 187 -8.90 -23.59 -0.22
CA SER A 187 -9.94 -24.60 -0.05
C SER A 187 -10.74 -24.33 1.24
N PRO A 188 -12.01 -24.79 1.32
CA PRO A 188 -12.85 -24.51 2.49
C PRO A 188 -12.31 -25.06 3.81
N ASP A 189 -11.50 -26.12 3.75
CA ASP A 189 -10.84 -26.73 4.90
C ASP A 189 -9.49 -26.07 5.27
N GLY A 190 -9.00 -25.13 4.45
CA GLY A 190 -7.74 -24.42 4.67
C GLY A 190 -6.47 -25.25 4.45
N ASN A 191 -6.57 -26.43 3.83
CA ASN A 191 -5.42 -27.32 3.61
C ASN A 191 -4.80 -27.18 2.21
N GLN A 192 -5.48 -26.50 1.27
CA GLN A 192 -5.01 -26.32 -0.10
C GLN A 192 -5.21 -24.89 -0.55
N VAL A 193 -4.40 -24.47 -1.52
CA VAL A 193 -4.56 -23.18 -2.21
C VAL A 193 -4.56 -23.43 -3.71
N ALA A 194 -5.59 -22.93 -4.38
CA ALA A 194 -5.64 -22.80 -5.83
C ALA A 194 -5.08 -21.44 -6.22
N PHE A 195 -4.38 -21.37 -7.35
CA PHE A 195 -3.81 -20.12 -7.84
C PHE A 195 -3.53 -20.17 -9.33
N ARG A 196 -3.34 -19.00 -9.93
CA ARG A 196 -2.87 -18.87 -11.30
C ARG A 196 -1.35 -18.81 -11.32
N ASN A 197 -0.71 -19.59 -12.19
CA ASN A 197 0.70 -19.42 -12.52
C ASN A 197 0.84 -18.89 -13.95
N GLY A 198 1.82 -18.02 -14.18
CA GLY A 198 2.25 -17.59 -15.51
C GLY A 198 3.76 -17.53 -15.63
N ASP A 199 4.36 -18.46 -16.37
CA ASP A 199 5.79 -18.50 -16.69
C ASP A 199 5.97 -18.86 -18.18
N GLY A 200 5.79 -17.85 -19.04
CA GLY A 200 5.79 -18.02 -20.49
C GLY A 200 4.70 -18.95 -21.02
N ALA A 201 4.88 -19.47 -22.24
CA ALA A 201 3.85 -20.27 -22.94
C ALA A 201 3.61 -21.68 -22.34
N HIS A 202 4.54 -22.22 -21.55
CA HIS A 202 4.52 -23.63 -21.17
C HIS A 202 3.97 -23.88 -19.75
N ASN A 203 4.19 -22.94 -18.82
CA ASN A 203 3.87 -23.09 -17.40
C ASN A 203 2.76 -22.13 -16.95
N THR A 204 1.63 -22.15 -17.67
CA THR A 204 0.51 -21.23 -17.43
C THR A 204 -0.81 -21.93 -17.09
N GLY A 205 -1.69 -21.28 -16.36
CA GLY A 205 -3.04 -21.77 -16.03
C GLY A 205 -3.27 -21.90 -14.52
N ILE A 206 -4.28 -22.68 -14.14
CA ILE A 206 -4.67 -22.87 -12.74
C ILE A 206 -3.93 -24.06 -12.12
N TYR A 207 -3.34 -23.85 -10.96
CA TYR A 207 -2.63 -24.83 -10.15
C TYR A 207 -3.27 -24.94 -8.77
N THR A 208 -3.04 -26.06 -8.11
CA THR A 208 -3.35 -26.28 -6.70
C THR A 208 -2.13 -26.81 -5.96
N THR A 209 -2.00 -26.46 -4.70
CA THR A 209 -0.94 -26.96 -3.81
C THR A 209 -1.44 -27.18 -2.39
N LEU A 210 -0.75 -28.04 -1.64
CA LEU A 210 -1.03 -28.27 -0.22
C LEU A 210 -0.35 -27.20 0.64
N VAL A 211 -1.03 -26.77 1.69
CA VAL A 211 -0.48 -25.91 2.73
C VAL A 211 0.63 -26.67 3.47
N GLY A 212 1.86 -26.17 3.40
CA GLY A 212 3.03 -26.75 4.07
C GLY A 212 3.84 -27.79 3.27
N GLY A 213 3.57 -27.99 1.97
CA GLY A 213 4.30 -28.97 1.15
C GLY A 213 4.68 -28.46 -0.23
N GLU A 214 5.98 -28.25 -0.48
CA GLU A 214 6.54 -27.82 -1.77
C GLU A 214 6.37 -28.85 -2.92
N LYS A 215 5.89 -30.08 -2.64
CA LYS A 215 5.95 -31.23 -3.56
C LYS A 215 4.61 -31.71 -4.14
N SER A 216 3.48 -31.09 -3.80
CA SER A 216 2.15 -31.55 -4.25
C SER A 216 1.46 -30.53 -5.16
N LEU A 217 2.08 -30.23 -6.30
CA LEU A 217 1.51 -29.33 -7.31
C LEU A 217 0.67 -30.10 -8.33
N LEU A 218 -0.61 -29.74 -8.43
CA LEU A 218 -1.51 -30.25 -9.46
C LEU A 218 -1.94 -29.11 -10.39
N ARG A 219 -1.63 -29.24 -11.68
CA ARG A 219 -2.08 -28.33 -12.73
C ARG A 219 -3.45 -28.74 -13.24
N LEU A 220 -4.44 -27.87 -13.09
CA LEU A 220 -5.83 -28.11 -13.47
C LEU A 220 -6.15 -27.63 -14.89
N SER A 221 -5.49 -26.57 -15.35
CA SER A 221 -5.72 -26.01 -16.68
C SER A 221 -4.41 -25.57 -17.35
N ARG A 222 -4.47 -25.30 -18.65
CA ARG A 222 -3.29 -24.95 -19.47
C ARG A 222 -3.41 -23.66 -20.25
N ASP A 223 -4.57 -23.00 -20.22
CA ASP A 223 -4.81 -21.81 -21.02
C ASP A 223 -4.19 -20.57 -20.35
N PRO A 224 -3.39 -19.75 -21.06
CA PRO A 224 -2.82 -18.52 -20.51
C PRO A 224 -3.85 -17.48 -20.10
N ALA A 225 -5.05 -17.53 -20.67
CA ALA A 225 -6.16 -16.64 -20.38
C ALA A 225 -6.96 -17.06 -19.13
N ASP A 226 -6.61 -18.17 -18.49
CA ASP A 226 -7.24 -18.60 -17.25
C ASP A 226 -6.80 -17.73 -16.07
N CYS A 227 -7.78 -17.30 -15.27
CA CYS A 227 -7.59 -16.51 -14.08
C CYS A 227 -8.57 -16.84 -12.97
N CYS A 228 -8.15 -16.45 -11.78
CA CYS A 228 -8.98 -16.06 -10.66
C CYS A 228 -9.81 -17.24 -10.15
N PRO A 229 -9.15 -18.32 -9.68
CA PRO A 229 -9.82 -19.50 -9.20
C PRO A 229 -10.55 -19.23 -7.87
N THR A 230 -11.62 -19.99 -7.62
CA THR A 230 -12.32 -20.03 -6.32
C THR A 230 -12.85 -21.43 -6.07
N TRP A 231 -12.79 -21.88 -4.81
CA TRP A 231 -13.22 -23.23 -4.43
C TRP A 231 -14.73 -23.27 -4.16
N SER A 232 -15.37 -24.36 -4.58
CA SER A 232 -16.72 -24.66 -4.11
C SER A 232 -16.70 -24.89 -2.59
N PRO A 233 -17.78 -24.56 -1.86
CA PRO A 233 -17.81 -24.68 -0.39
C PRO A 233 -17.66 -26.12 0.13
N ASP A 234 -17.95 -27.12 -0.72
CA ASP A 234 -17.75 -28.54 -0.43
C ASP A 234 -16.32 -29.04 -0.74
N GLY A 235 -15.46 -28.18 -1.31
CA GLY A 235 -14.08 -28.50 -1.69
C GLY A 235 -13.93 -29.42 -2.90
N ARG A 236 -15.03 -29.76 -3.61
CA ARG A 236 -15.01 -30.75 -4.70
C ARG A 236 -14.68 -30.17 -6.07
N HIS A 237 -14.90 -28.88 -6.25
CA HIS A 237 -14.76 -28.18 -7.52
C HIS A 237 -14.00 -26.88 -7.36
N ILE A 238 -13.37 -26.44 -8.44
CA ILE A 238 -12.78 -25.11 -8.58
C ILE A 238 -13.45 -24.45 -9.77
N ALA A 239 -13.94 -23.23 -9.56
CA ALA A 239 -14.41 -22.37 -10.63
C ALA A 239 -13.34 -21.32 -10.95
N PHE A 240 -13.18 -20.96 -12.22
CA PHE A 240 -12.25 -19.93 -12.65
C PHE A 240 -12.79 -19.20 -13.89
N ILE A 241 -12.20 -18.04 -14.18
CA ILE A 241 -12.50 -17.22 -15.35
C ILE A 241 -11.54 -17.56 -16.47
N ARG A 242 -12.04 -17.76 -17.70
CA ARG A 242 -11.23 -17.83 -18.92
C ARG A 242 -11.52 -16.63 -19.79
N PHE A 243 -10.54 -15.76 -19.98
CA PHE A 243 -10.67 -14.57 -20.82
C PHE A 243 -10.57 -14.89 -22.32
N SER A 244 -11.23 -14.07 -23.12
CA SER A 244 -11.14 -14.01 -24.58
C SER A 244 -11.20 -12.53 -24.99
N ASP A 245 -10.97 -12.20 -26.26
CA ASP A 245 -10.76 -10.81 -26.72
C ASP A 245 -11.80 -9.81 -26.18
N LYS A 246 -13.09 -10.17 -26.20
CA LYS A 246 -14.20 -9.30 -25.77
C LYS A 246 -15.13 -9.94 -24.75
N THR A 247 -14.88 -11.18 -24.39
CA THR A 247 -15.76 -11.99 -23.55
C THR A 247 -14.95 -12.72 -22.50
N PHE A 248 -15.63 -13.24 -21.49
CA PHE A 248 -15.06 -14.23 -20.59
C PHE A 248 -16.03 -15.38 -20.41
N SER A 249 -15.50 -16.52 -20.00
CA SER A 249 -16.26 -17.70 -19.61
C SER A 249 -16.00 -18.02 -18.15
N ILE A 250 -17.03 -18.50 -17.44
CA ILE A 250 -16.85 -19.15 -16.13
C ILE A 250 -16.76 -20.65 -16.39
N VAL A 251 -15.66 -21.25 -15.97
CA VAL A 251 -15.34 -22.66 -16.13
C VAL A 251 -15.25 -23.31 -14.77
N VAL A 252 -15.84 -24.49 -14.61
CA VAL A 252 -15.81 -25.30 -13.39
C VAL A 252 -15.11 -26.61 -13.70
N VAL A 253 -14.17 -27.02 -12.84
CA VAL A 253 -13.39 -28.26 -12.96
C VAL A 253 -13.40 -29.00 -11.62
N PRO A 254 -13.39 -30.35 -11.60
CA PRO A 254 -13.16 -31.09 -10.36
C PRO A 254 -11.81 -30.71 -9.73
N ALA A 255 -11.76 -30.59 -8.40
CA ALA A 255 -10.56 -30.15 -7.68
C ALA A 255 -9.35 -31.12 -7.83
N LEU A 256 -9.62 -32.38 -8.18
CA LEU A 256 -8.60 -33.41 -8.47
C LEU A 256 -8.19 -33.47 -9.95
N GLY A 257 -8.66 -32.52 -10.76
CA GLY A 257 -8.52 -32.54 -12.22
C GLY A 257 -9.62 -33.36 -12.90
N GLY A 258 -9.80 -33.15 -14.21
CA GLY A 258 -10.82 -33.83 -15.00
C GLY A 258 -11.37 -32.94 -16.10
N THR A 259 -12.60 -33.24 -16.53
CA THR A 259 -13.29 -32.50 -17.59
C THR A 259 -13.70 -31.11 -17.11
N GLU A 260 -13.39 -30.09 -17.92
CA GLU A 260 -13.84 -28.72 -17.72
C GLU A 260 -15.30 -28.54 -18.17
N HIS A 261 -16.11 -27.85 -17.36
CA HIS A 261 -17.48 -27.50 -17.67
C HIS A 261 -17.65 -25.98 -17.71
N ARG A 262 -17.96 -25.42 -18.89
CA ARG A 262 -18.31 -24.01 -19.00
C ARG A 262 -19.75 -23.79 -18.56
N VAL A 263 -19.95 -22.95 -17.55
CA VAL A 263 -21.26 -22.68 -16.94
C VAL A 263 -21.84 -21.31 -17.28
N TYR A 264 -21.01 -20.40 -17.81
CA TYR A 264 -21.44 -19.06 -18.25
C TYR A 264 -20.48 -18.51 -19.31
N MET A 265 -20.99 -17.61 -20.17
CA MET A 265 -20.22 -16.79 -21.11
C MET A 265 -20.88 -15.42 -21.25
N GLY A 266 -20.10 -14.35 -21.16
CA GLY A 266 -20.61 -12.98 -21.22
C GLY A 266 -19.54 -11.94 -21.54
N PRO A 267 -19.92 -10.65 -21.59
CA PRO A 267 -18.98 -9.55 -21.85
C PRO A 267 -17.96 -9.40 -20.72
N ALA A 268 -16.69 -9.18 -21.06
CA ALA A 268 -15.62 -9.03 -20.08
C ALA A 268 -15.64 -7.65 -19.39
N SER A 269 -15.43 -7.64 -18.07
CA SER A 269 -15.27 -6.41 -17.26
C SER A 269 -13.80 -6.03 -17.09
N MET A 270 -13.54 -4.74 -16.85
CA MET A 270 -12.26 -4.21 -16.36
C MET A 270 -12.11 -4.51 -14.86
N GLY A 271 -12.09 -5.79 -14.51
CA GLY A 271 -12.02 -6.29 -13.13
C GLY A 271 -12.40 -7.76 -13.10
N ALA A 272 -11.62 -8.59 -12.41
CA ALA A 272 -11.77 -10.04 -12.39
C ALA A 272 -12.07 -10.51 -10.96
N GLY A 273 -12.78 -11.62 -10.80
CA GLY A 273 -13.07 -12.15 -9.47
C GLY A 273 -14.33 -13.01 -9.48
N LEU A 274 -14.30 -14.07 -8.70
CA LEU A 274 -15.37 -15.05 -8.63
C LEU A 274 -15.45 -15.57 -7.20
N THR A 275 -16.65 -15.67 -6.64
CA THR A 275 -16.85 -16.24 -5.30
C THR A 275 -18.10 -17.10 -5.25
N TRP A 276 -18.00 -18.26 -4.61
CA TRP A 276 -19.17 -19.10 -4.31
C TRP A 276 -19.93 -18.53 -3.12
N SER A 277 -21.26 -18.67 -3.14
CA SER A 277 -22.03 -18.54 -1.92
C SER A 277 -21.67 -19.67 -0.95
N PRO A 278 -21.70 -19.46 0.37
CA PRO A 278 -21.35 -20.51 1.34
C PRO A 278 -22.19 -21.78 1.24
N ASN A 279 -23.40 -21.68 0.69
CA ASN A 279 -24.30 -22.82 0.44
C ASN A 279 -24.09 -23.51 -0.92
N GLY A 280 -23.16 -23.04 -1.76
CA GLY A 280 -22.80 -23.63 -3.05
C GLY A 280 -23.83 -23.47 -4.16
N LYS A 281 -24.91 -22.71 -3.95
CA LYS A 281 -26.02 -22.59 -4.91
C LYS A 281 -25.80 -21.51 -5.98
N VAL A 282 -24.99 -20.50 -5.68
CA VAL A 282 -24.74 -19.38 -6.59
C VAL A 282 -23.26 -19.00 -6.65
N LEU A 283 -22.86 -18.40 -7.76
CA LEU A 283 -21.57 -17.74 -7.95
C LEU A 283 -21.79 -16.24 -8.14
N ALA A 284 -21.02 -15.39 -7.44
CA ALA A 284 -21.00 -13.95 -7.70
C ALA A 284 -19.79 -13.57 -8.55
N PHE A 285 -19.98 -12.69 -9.53
CA PHE A 285 -18.96 -12.26 -10.48
C PHE A 285 -19.30 -10.87 -11.07
N PRO A 286 -18.32 -10.12 -11.60
CA PRO A 286 -18.58 -8.88 -12.32
C PRO A 286 -19.07 -9.13 -13.75
N GLU A 287 -20.16 -8.48 -14.13
CA GLU A 287 -20.72 -8.51 -15.48
C GLU A 287 -20.67 -7.09 -16.09
N ALA A 288 -20.15 -6.98 -17.31
CA ALA A 288 -19.96 -5.71 -17.99
C ALA A 288 -21.16 -5.32 -18.86
N SER A 289 -21.38 -4.02 -19.00
CA SER A 289 -22.32 -3.47 -19.97
C SER A 289 -21.76 -3.60 -21.38
N ALA A 290 -22.43 -4.36 -22.24
CA ALA A 290 -22.08 -4.41 -23.66
C ALA A 290 -22.34 -3.07 -24.38
N ALA A 291 -23.26 -2.25 -23.86
CA ALA A 291 -23.67 -0.98 -24.47
C ALA A 291 -22.91 0.25 -23.94
N ASP A 292 -22.34 0.15 -22.73
CA ASP A 292 -21.66 1.26 -22.05
C ASP A 292 -20.36 0.79 -21.36
N PRO A 293 -19.34 0.29 -22.09
CA PRO A 293 -18.04 0.02 -21.50
C PRO A 293 -17.38 1.33 -21.03
N PRO A 294 -16.79 1.39 -19.82
CA PRO A 294 -16.35 0.23 -19.05
C PRO A 294 -17.33 -0.31 -18.01
N ARG A 295 -18.53 0.29 -17.83
CA ARG A 295 -19.45 0.03 -16.71
C ARG A 295 -19.68 -1.46 -16.41
N SER A 296 -19.60 -1.85 -15.13
CA SER A 296 -19.89 -3.23 -14.66
C SER A 296 -20.62 -3.26 -13.33
N TRP A 297 -21.41 -4.31 -13.10
CA TRP A 297 -22.09 -4.60 -11.82
C TRP A 297 -21.73 -6.00 -11.33
N ILE A 298 -22.02 -6.30 -10.06
CA ILE A 298 -21.94 -7.68 -9.55
C ILE A 298 -23.22 -8.42 -9.95
N SER A 299 -23.07 -9.59 -10.56
CA SER A 299 -24.15 -10.51 -10.91
C SER A 299 -24.04 -11.82 -10.13
N LEU A 300 -25.18 -12.48 -9.92
CA LEU A 300 -25.27 -13.82 -9.33
C LEU A 300 -25.70 -14.83 -10.40
N LEU A 301 -24.90 -15.87 -10.61
CA LEU A 301 -25.21 -17.05 -11.42
C LEU A 301 -25.80 -18.15 -10.54
N SER A 302 -26.98 -18.65 -10.90
CA SER A 302 -27.65 -19.78 -10.24
C SER A 302 -27.20 -21.12 -10.85
N PHE A 303 -26.85 -22.10 -10.02
CA PHE A 303 -26.53 -23.46 -10.49
C PHE A 303 -27.76 -24.36 -10.70
N ALA A 304 -28.95 -23.89 -10.35
CA ALA A 304 -30.18 -24.64 -10.58
C ALA A 304 -30.59 -24.63 -12.07
N ASP A 305 -30.35 -23.50 -12.73
CA ASP A 305 -30.87 -23.19 -14.07
C ASP A 305 -29.89 -22.37 -14.93
N TYR A 306 -28.70 -22.03 -14.42
CA TYR A 306 -27.68 -21.20 -15.08
C TYR A 306 -28.17 -19.79 -15.45
N SER A 307 -29.22 -19.30 -14.81
CA SER A 307 -29.68 -17.92 -14.98
C SER A 307 -28.80 -16.95 -14.20
N THR A 308 -28.66 -15.73 -14.72
CA THR A 308 -27.97 -14.63 -14.05
C THR A 308 -28.95 -13.54 -13.64
N ARG A 309 -28.67 -12.89 -12.50
CA ARG A 309 -29.35 -11.67 -12.09
C ARG A 309 -28.36 -10.64 -11.52
N PRO A 310 -28.55 -9.34 -11.77
CA PRO A 310 -27.74 -8.32 -11.12
C PRO A 310 -27.99 -8.30 -9.61
N LEU A 311 -26.92 -8.09 -8.84
CA LEU A 311 -26.93 -7.85 -7.40
C LEU A 311 -26.77 -6.35 -7.10
N THR A 312 -25.93 -5.66 -7.86
CA THR A 312 -25.68 -4.23 -7.72
C THR A 312 -26.17 -3.44 -8.92
N ALA A 313 -26.40 -2.14 -8.71
CA ALA A 313 -26.77 -1.19 -9.75
C ALA A 313 -25.93 0.09 -9.61
N PRO A 314 -24.66 0.09 -10.03
CA PRO A 314 -23.78 1.23 -9.86
C PRO A 314 -24.19 2.40 -10.77
N PRO A 315 -23.89 3.65 -10.36
CA PRO A 315 -24.09 4.82 -11.20
C PRO A 315 -23.26 4.73 -12.50
N GLY A 316 -23.59 5.55 -13.50
CA GLY A 316 -22.91 5.55 -14.80
C GLY A 316 -21.39 5.64 -14.68
N GLY A 317 -20.64 4.98 -15.57
CA GLY A 317 -19.18 4.99 -15.61
C GLY A 317 -18.46 4.34 -14.41
N SER A 318 -19.18 3.76 -13.44
CA SER A 318 -18.59 3.02 -12.31
C SER A 318 -18.43 1.52 -12.62
N LEU A 319 -17.46 0.90 -11.95
CA LEU A 319 -17.09 -0.50 -12.12
C LEU A 319 -17.24 -1.21 -10.78
N ASP A 320 -18.22 -2.09 -10.63
CA ASP A 320 -18.22 -3.03 -9.52
C ASP A 320 -17.48 -4.30 -9.94
N ALA A 321 -16.52 -4.73 -9.12
CA ALA A 321 -15.67 -5.89 -9.34
C ALA A 321 -15.31 -6.62 -8.05
N GLU A 322 -14.63 -7.76 -8.22
CA GLU A 322 -13.98 -8.50 -7.12
C GLU A 322 -14.92 -8.83 -5.93
N PRO A 323 -16.04 -9.55 -6.17
CA PRO A 323 -16.99 -9.87 -5.12
C PRO A 323 -16.45 -10.93 -4.14
N ALA A 324 -16.86 -10.84 -2.87
CA ALA A 324 -16.59 -11.82 -1.83
C ALA A 324 -17.80 -12.00 -0.90
N PHE A 325 -18.31 -13.23 -0.79
CA PHE A 325 -19.39 -13.54 0.15
C PHE A 325 -18.87 -13.52 1.59
N SER A 326 -19.69 -12.97 2.48
CA SER A 326 -19.55 -13.15 3.93
C SER A 326 -19.67 -14.63 4.32
N PRO A 327 -19.04 -15.07 5.43
CA PRO A 327 -19.06 -16.48 5.85
C PRO A 327 -20.46 -17.04 6.08
N ASP A 328 -21.40 -16.19 6.53
CA ASP A 328 -22.81 -16.55 6.74
C ASP A 328 -23.67 -16.46 5.46
N GLY A 329 -23.11 -15.90 4.38
CA GLY A 329 -23.77 -15.73 3.08
C GLY A 329 -24.80 -14.62 3.03
N SER A 330 -24.92 -13.80 4.07
CA SER A 330 -25.93 -12.73 4.17
C SER A 330 -25.56 -11.48 3.36
N GLN A 331 -24.25 -11.24 3.18
CA GLN A 331 -23.69 -10.06 2.54
C GLN A 331 -22.61 -10.41 1.50
N VAL A 332 -22.41 -9.51 0.55
CA VAL A 332 -21.32 -9.53 -0.43
C VAL A 332 -20.53 -8.24 -0.31
N ALA A 333 -19.24 -8.36 -0.03
CA ALA A 333 -18.27 -7.27 -0.16
C ALA A 333 -17.77 -7.21 -1.61
N PHE A 334 -17.46 -6.02 -2.10
CA PHE A 334 -16.94 -5.82 -3.46
C PHE A 334 -16.16 -4.50 -3.55
N VAL A 335 -15.39 -4.35 -4.61
CA VAL A 335 -14.67 -3.11 -4.92
C VAL A 335 -15.45 -2.33 -5.97
N ARG A 336 -15.67 -1.04 -5.73
CA ARG A 336 -16.22 -0.13 -6.73
C ARG A 336 -15.16 0.88 -7.16
N SER A 337 -14.94 0.97 -8.47
CA SER A 337 -14.07 1.97 -9.09
C SER A 337 -14.86 3.04 -9.82
N THR A 338 -14.47 4.31 -9.69
CA THR A 338 -15.08 5.45 -10.42
C THR A 338 -14.16 6.04 -11.49
N VAL A 339 -12.86 5.79 -11.39
CA VAL A 339 -11.82 6.27 -12.31
C VAL A 339 -11.01 5.10 -12.82
N ALA A 340 -11.56 4.31 -13.75
CA ALA A 340 -10.84 3.29 -14.53
C ALA A 340 -9.74 2.52 -13.77
N GLY A 341 -10.07 2.04 -12.56
CA GLY A 341 -9.21 1.25 -11.68
C GLY A 341 -8.30 2.01 -10.70
N VAL A 342 -8.27 3.34 -10.73
CA VAL A 342 -7.37 4.18 -9.90
C VAL A 342 -8.01 4.61 -8.58
N CYS A 343 -9.30 4.96 -8.62
CA CYS A 343 -10.06 5.37 -7.44
C CYS A 343 -10.99 4.22 -7.02
N ASN A 344 -10.59 3.46 -6.00
CA ASN A 344 -11.30 2.28 -5.54
C ASN A 344 -11.74 2.47 -4.08
N ASP A 345 -12.89 1.88 -3.73
CA ASP A 345 -13.31 1.73 -2.35
C ASP A 345 -14.02 0.40 -2.13
N VAL A 346 -13.97 -0.08 -0.89
CA VAL A 346 -14.70 -1.28 -0.46
C VAL A 346 -16.15 -0.92 -0.18
N TYR A 347 -17.07 -1.69 -0.74
CA TYR A 347 -18.51 -1.62 -0.49
C TYR A 347 -19.03 -2.97 0.01
N VAL A 348 -20.16 -2.93 0.70
CA VAL A 348 -20.92 -4.12 1.12
C VAL A 348 -22.38 -3.96 0.73
N VAL A 349 -22.98 -5.03 0.22
CA VAL A 349 -24.41 -5.12 -0.11
C VAL A 349 -25.00 -6.40 0.47
N SER A 350 -26.30 -6.40 0.78
CA SER A 350 -27.02 -7.63 1.12
C SER A 350 -27.00 -8.60 -0.07
N ALA A 351 -26.84 -9.91 0.18
CA ALA A 351 -26.91 -10.94 -0.85
C ALA A 351 -28.32 -11.05 -1.49
N ALA A 352 -29.34 -10.53 -0.81
CA ALA A 352 -30.69 -10.38 -1.36
C ALA A 352 -30.81 -9.19 -2.34
N GLY A 353 -29.79 -8.32 -2.42
CA GLY A 353 -29.81 -7.06 -3.16
C GLY A 353 -30.16 -5.86 -2.28
N GLY A 354 -30.20 -4.67 -2.89
CA GLY A 354 -30.50 -3.41 -2.21
C GLY A 354 -29.39 -2.38 -2.41
N GLU A 355 -29.42 -1.32 -1.58
CA GLU A 355 -28.42 -0.26 -1.64
C GLU A 355 -27.07 -0.74 -1.07
N ALA A 356 -25.99 -0.46 -1.80
CA ALA A 356 -24.65 -0.79 -1.36
C ALA A 356 -24.10 0.29 -0.41
N ARG A 357 -23.56 -0.15 0.73
CA ARG A 357 -22.95 0.72 1.74
C ARG A 357 -21.44 0.79 1.53
N ARG A 358 -20.91 2.00 1.39
CA ARG A 358 -19.47 2.27 1.28
C ARG A 358 -18.79 2.11 2.64
N LEU A 359 -17.64 1.44 2.68
CA LEU A 359 -16.84 1.20 3.90
C LEU A 359 -15.57 2.05 3.96
N THR A 360 -14.86 2.22 2.84
CA THR A 360 -13.69 3.08 2.74
C THR A 360 -14.01 4.34 1.97
N PHE A 361 -13.33 5.44 2.29
CA PHE A 361 -13.65 6.76 1.73
C PHE A 361 -12.46 7.43 1.05
N ASP A 362 -11.29 6.81 1.11
CA ASP A 362 -10.01 7.40 0.74
C ASP A 362 -9.66 7.23 -0.75
N ARG A 363 -10.47 6.51 -1.53
CA ARG A 363 -10.32 6.38 -3.01
C ARG A 363 -8.92 5.91 -3.43
N ARG A 364 -8.32 5.03 -2.64
CA ARG A 364 -7.00 4.48 -2.91
C ARG A 364 -7.13 3.24 -3.80
N PRO A 365 -6.16 2.96 -4.68
CA PRO A 365 -6.08 1.68 -5.37
C PRO A 365 -6.24 0.51 -4.38
N ILE A 366 -7.03 -0.47 -4.81
CA ILE A 366 -7.29 -1.76 -4.17
C ILE A 366 -7.06 -2.82 -5.26
N ILE A 367 -6.28 -3.85 -4.94
CA ILE A 367 -5.86 -4.91 -5.87
C ILE A 367 -6.38 -6.26 -5.36
N GLY A 368 -7.38 -6.81 -6.04
CA GLY A 368 -8.01 -8.07 -5.67
C GLY A 368 -9.13 -7.91 -4.64
N PRO A 369 -9.94 -8.97 -4.46
CA PRO A 369 -11.14 -8.96 -3.67
C PRO A 369 -10.83 -8.76 -2.21
N PRO A 370 -11.75 -8.10 -1.49
CA PRO A 370 -11.77 -8.18 -0.06
C PRO A 370 -11.94 -9.64 0.39
N ALA A 371 -11.27 -10.02 1.48
CA ALA A 371 -11.46 -11.29 2.16
C ALA A 371 -12.13 -11.05 3.51
N TRP A 372 -13.19 -11.81 3.82
CA TRP A 372 -13.82 -11.75 5.13
C TRP A 372 -12.99 -12.52 6.15
N THR A 373 -12.91 -12.02 7.38
CA THR A 373 -12.44 -12.83 8.51
C THR A 373 -13.41 -13.99 8.76
N VAL A 374 -12.91 -15.07 9.37
CA VAL A 374 -13.69 -16.29 9.62
C VAL A 374 -14.96 -16.02 10.44
N ASP A 375 -14.89 -15.05 11.35
CA ASP A 375 -16.03 -14.62 12.18
C ASP A 375 -16.99 -13.66 11.46
N GLY A 376 -16.63 -13.17 10.26
CA GLY A 376 -17.43 -12.23 9.46
C GLY A 376 -17.45 -10.79 10.00
N HIS A 377 -16.65 -10.44 11.00
CA HIS A 377 -16.69 -9.11 11.62
C HIS A 377 -15.79 -8.08 10.93
N GLU A 378 -14.71 -8.52 10.28
CA GLU A 378 -13.77 -7.65 9.58
C GLU A 378 -13.59 -8.09 8.12
N ILE A 379 -13.17 -7.12 7.30
CA ILE A 379 -12.78 -7.32 5.91
C ILE A 379 -11.32 -6.96 5.76
N VAL A 380 -10.53 -7.87 5.21
CA VAL A 380 -9.13 -7.70 4.82
C VAL A 380 -9.07 -7.35 3.34
N PHE A 381 -8.29 -6.34 2.95
CA PHE A 381 -8.16 -5.90 1.57
C PHE A 381 -6.78 -5.27 1.35
N SER A 382 -6.31 -5.23 0.10
CA SER A 382 -5.05 -4.57 -0.25
C SER A 382 -5.28 -3.08 -0.50
N SER A 383 -4.29 -2.23 -0.18
CA SER A 383 -4.36 -0.81 -0.51
C SER A 383 -3.00 -0.11 -0.41
N THR A 384 -2.77 0.85 -1.32
CA THR A 384 -1.62 1.78 -1.31
C THR A 384 -1.72 2.88 -0.24
N ARG A 385 -2.73 2.85 0.63
CA ARG A 385 -2.97 3.93 1.60
C ARG A 385 -1.79 4.22 2.55
N GLY A 386 -0.90 3.25 2.74
CA GLY A 386 0.32 3.40 3.56
C GLY A 386 1.58 3.76 2.77
N GLY A 387 1.49 3.97 1.45
CA GLY A 387 2.64 4.11 0.55
C GLY A 387 2.73 2.91 -0.40
N PRO A 388 3.39 1.80 -0.01
CA PRO A 388 3.42 0.56 -0.78
C PRO A 388 2.06 -0.17 -0.72
N ASP A 389 1.87 -1.13 -1.63
CA ASP A 389 0.71 -2.02 -1.57
C ASP A 389 0.82 -2.87 -0.31
N SER A 390 -0.19 -2.84 0.54
CA SER A 390 -0.17 -3.55 1.81
C SER A 390 -1.55 -4.04 2.18
N LEU A 391 -1.63 -5.04 3.05
CA LEU A 391 -2.90 -5.54 3.55
C LEU A 391 -3.40 -4.71 4.72
N TRP A 392 -4.67 -4.35 4.64
CA TRP A 392 -5.42 -3.57 5.61
C TRP A 392 -6.64 -4.34 6.03
N ARG A 393 -7.16 -4.01 7.20
CA ARG A 393 -8.45 -4.53 7.64
C ARG A 393 -9.34 -3.45 8.22
N ILE A 394 -10.64 -3.63 8.05
CA ILE A 394 -11.68 -2.73 8.54
C ILE A 394 -12.85 -3.54 9.11
N PRO A 395 -13.46 -3.12 10.23
CA PRO A 395 -14.73 -3.69 10.67
C PRO A 395 -15.82 -3.54 9.62
N VAL A 396 -16.67 -4.55 9.44
CA VAL A 396 -17.82 -4.50 8.52
C VAL A 396 -18.81 -3.38 8.90
N SER A 397 -18.87 -3.01 10.18
CA SER A 397 -19.63 -1.86 10.68
C SER A 397 -19.10 -0.51 10.16
N GLY A 398 -17.90 -0.48 9.58
CA GLY A 398 -17.16 0.72 9.23
C GLY A 398 -16.17 1.14 10.33
N GLY A 399 -15.35 2.15 10.03
CA GLY A 399 -14.32 2.64 10.95
C GLY A 399 -13.07 3.10 10.20
N VAL A 400 -11.96 3.23 10.93
CA VAL A 400 -10.65 3.56 10.34
C VAL A 400 -9.93 2.24 9.99
N PRO A 401 -9.53 2.03 8.72
CA PRO A 401 -8.75 0.85 8.37
C PRO A 401 -7.40 0.82 9.07
N ARG A 402 -7.01 -0.37 9.52
CA ARG A 402 -5.75 -0.62 10.25
C ARG A 402 -4.88 -1.62 9.48
N PRO A 403 -3.55 -1.51 9.56
CA PRO A 403 -2.67 -2.44 8.86
C PRO A 403 -2.81 -3.86 9.42
N VAL A 404 -2.63 -4.86 8.57
CA VAL A 404 -2.55 -6.26 8.97
C VAL A 404 -1.11 -6.57 9.41
N ALA A 405 -0.94 -7.08 10.63
CA ALA A 405 0.37 -7.53 11.11
C ALA A 405 0.80 -8.83 10.40
N GLY A 406 2.08 -8.95 10.06
CA GLY A 406 2.64 -10.14 9.40
C GLY A 406 3.08 -9.87 7.96
N PRO A 407 2.15 -9.68 7.00
CA PRO A 407 2.48 -9.42 5.60
C PRO A 407 3.53 -8.32 5.43
N ILE A 408 4.59 -8.61 4.69
CA ILE A 408 5.67 -7.67 4.33
C ILE A 408 5.76 -7.60 2.80
N GLY A 409 6.09 -6.43 2.25
CA GLY A 409 6.22 -6.22 0.79
C GLY A 409 4.89 -5.87 0.11
N ASP A 410 4.95 -5.65 -1.21
CA ASP A 410 3.79 -5.24 -2.02
C ASP A 410 2.75 -6.38 -2.08
N GLY A 411 1.78 -6.32 -1.17
CA GLY A 411 0.83 -7.38 -0.89
C GLY A 411 -0.56 -7.13 -1.50
N GLY A 412 -1.04 -8.08 -2.31
CA GLY A 412 -2.35 -8.06 -2.98
C GLY A 412 -3.13 -9.37 -2.80
N TRP A 413 -4.35 -9.41 -3.34
CA TRP A 413 -5.20 -10.62 -3.43
C TRP A 413 -5.25 -11.46 -2.13
N PRO A 414 -5.75 -10.92 -1.02
CA PRO A 414 -5.88 -11.69 0.20
C PRO A 414 -6.92 -12.81 0.04
N SER A 415 -6.64 -13.97 0.64
CA SER A 415 -7.57 -15.10 0.74
C SER A 415 -7.53 -15.67 2.15
N ILE A 416 -8.70 -15.85 2.76
CA ILE A 416 -8.87 -16.41 4.11
C ILE A 416 -9.78 -17.65 3.95
N PRO A 417 -9.41 -18.82 4.52
CA PRO A 417 -10.23 -20.02 4.45
C PRO A 417 -11.49 -19.87 5.31
N ALA A 418 -12.52 -20.67 5.03
CA ALA A 418 -13.75 -20.69 5.84
C ALA A 418 -13.51 -21.21 7.29
N LYS A 419 -12.37 -21.86 7.54
CA LYS A 419 -11.95 -22.38 8.84
C LYS A 419 -10.43 -22.25 9.02
N GLY A 420 -10.00 -21.95 10.24
CA GLY A 420 -8.59 -21.89 10.62
C GLY A 420 -8.06 -20.45 10.78
N GLU A 421 -6.83 -20.33 11.28
CA GLU A 421 -6.16 -19.05 11.55
C GLU A 421 -5.07 -18.80 10.49
N GLN A 422 -5.46 -18.73 9.22
CA GLN A 422 -4.52 -18.61 8.08
C GLN A 422 -4.96 -17.52 7.09
N LEU A 423 -3.99 -16.90 6.44
CA LEU A 423 -4.19 -15.94 5.34
C LEU A 423 -3.17 -16.23 4.25
N ALA A 424 -3.61 -16.27 3.00
CA ALA A 424 -2.75 -16.35 1.82
C ALA A 424 -2.85 -15.02 1.09
N TYR A 425 -1.75 -14.54 0.55
CA TYR A 425 -1.74 -13.32 -0.22
C TYR A 425 -0.70 -13.38 -1.32
N GLU A 426 -0.92 -12.61 -2.37
CA GLU A 426 0.06 -12.40 -3.43
C GLU A 426 1.09 -11.37 -2.95
N GLN A 427 2.37 -11.70 -3.03
CA GLN A 427 3.46 -10.76 -2.84
C GLN A 427 4.13 -10.53 -4.19
N ILE A 428 4.11 -9.30 -4.67
CA ILE A 428 4.85 -8.90 -5.87
C ILE A 428 6.24 -8.44 -5.42
N VAL A 429 7.26 -8.97 -6.10
CA VAL A 429 8.63 -8.48 -5.99
C VAL A 429 9.05 -8.03 -7.37
N ALA A 430 8.88 -6.74 -7.64
CA ALA A 430 9.28 -6.11 -8.89
C ALA A 430 10.32 -5.03 -8.63
N LYS A 431 11.16 -4.80 -9.63
CA LYS A 431 12.06 -3.65 -9.64
C LYS A 431 12.07 -3.02 -11.02
N PHE A 432 11.63 -1.78 -11.11
CA PHE A 432 11.66 -0.98 -12.32
C PHE A 432 12.75 0.07 -12.27
N ASN A 433 13.55 0.13 -13.34
CA ASN A 433 14.66 1.06 -13.46
C ASN A 433 14.46 1.97 -14.67
N ILE A 434 15.13 3.12 -14.68
CA ILE A 434 15.23 3.97 -15.85
C ILE A 434 16.41 3.48 -16.69
N TRP A 435 16.14 3.25 -17.97
CA TRP A 435 17.09 2.83 -18.99
C TRP A 435 17.31 3.94 -20.01
N ARG A 436 18.49 3.96 -20.60
CA ARG A 436 18.86 4.89 -21.69
C ARG A 436 19.11 4.11 -22.97
N LEU A 437 18.49 4.57 -24.06
CA LEU A 437 18.79 4.16 -25.43
C LEU A 437 19.42 5.35 -26.17
N ASP A 438 20.70 5.24 -26.49
CA ASP A 438 21.44 6.27 -27.22
C ASP A 438 21.21 6.12 -28.73
N LEU A 439 20.92 7.24 -29.40
CA LEU A 439 20.54 7.31 -30.81
C LEU A 439 21.68 7.87 -31.66
N LYS A 440 21.94 7.23 -32.80
CA LYS A 440 22.85 7.75 -33.83
C LYS A 440 22.16 8.83 -34.66
N ASP A 441 20.90 8.58 -34.98
CA ASP A 441 19.96 9.49 -35.63
C ASP A 441 18.53 9.12 -35.21
N GLN A 442 17.52 9.83 -35.72
CA GLN A 442 16.11 9.63 -35.30
C GLN A 442 15.58 8.21 -35.55
N LYS A 443 16.22 7.44 -36.44
CA LYS A 443 15.75 6.15 -36.95
C LYS A 443 16.63 4.98 -36.54
N HIS A 444 17.81 5.26 -35.96
CA HIS A 444 18.80 4.24 -35.65
C HIS A 444 19.43 4.48 -34.28
N TYR A 445 19.51 3.41 -33.48
CA TYR A 445 20.24 3.43 -32.23
C TYR A 445 21.76 3.36 -32.47
N GLN A 446 22.52 3.97 -31.56
CA GLN A 446 23.99 3.95 -31.59
C GLN A 446 24.55 2.71 -30.91
N ALA A 447 23.96 2.31 -29.78
CA ALA A 447 24.36 1.17 -28.98
C ALA A 447 23.13 0.54 -28.31
N PRO A 448 23.22 -0.73 -27.86
CA PRO A 448 22.16 -1.35 -27.05
C PRO A 448 21.84 -0.52 -25.80
N PRO A 449 20.60 -0.56 -25.29
CA PRO A 449 20.24 0.17 -24.09
C PRO A 449 21.05 -0.25 -22.87
N SER A 450 21.25 0.70 -21.95
CA SER A 450 21.90 0.47 -20.65
C SER A 450 21.04 0.97 -19.50
N VAL A 451 21.17 0.33 -18.33
CA VAL A 451 20.50 0.81 -17.12
C VAL A 451 21.16 2.13 -16.70
N LEU A 452 20.36 3.17 -16.48
CA LEU A 452 20.86 4.49 -16.08
C LEU A 452 20.70 4.74 -14.58
N ILE A 453 19.51 4.47 -14.03
CA ILE A 453 19.20 4.71 -12.61
C ILE A 453 18.63 3.42 -12.01
N SER A 454 19.39 2.82 -11.09
CA SER A 454 19.16 1.44 -10.63
C SER A 454 19.19 1.24 -9.11
N GLU A 455 19.26 2.33 -8.33
CA GLU A 455 19.32 2.27 -6.86
C GLU A 455 18.08 1.60 -6.22
N LYS A 456 17.95 1.65 -4.88
CA LYS A 456 16.77 1.10 -4.18
C LYS A 456 15.45 1.70 -4.73
N GLY A 457 14.38 0.91 -4.69
CA GLY A 457 13.03 1.31 -5.07
C GLY A 457 12.80 1.32 -6.58
N ASP A 458 11.53 1.46 -6.96
CA ASP A 458 11.09 1.64 -8.34
C ASP A 458 11.30 3.06 -8.81
N LYS A 459 11.49 3.21 -10.12
CA LYS A 459 11.61 4.50 -10.81
C LYS A 459 10.67 4.50 -11.99
N MET A 460 9.88 5.55 -12.10
CA MET A 460 8.90 5.69 -13.16
C MET A 460 8.89 7.12 -13.72
N ARG A 461 8.26 7.28 -14.88
CA ARG A 461 7.90 8.55 -15.55
C ARG A 461 9.04 9.59 -15.56
N PRO A 462 10.22 9.26 -16.13
CA PRO A 462 11.31 10.21 -16.23
C PRO A 462 10.93 11.40 -17.13
N ASP A 463 11.49 12.56 -16.84
CA ASP A 463 11.45 13.78 -17.67
C ASP A 463 12.81 14.47 -17.59
N LEU A 464 13.34 14.95 -18.71
CA LEU A 464 14.62 15.66 -18.74
C LEU A 464 14.41 17.17 -18.58
N SER A 465 15.33 17.81 -17.87
CA SER A 465 15.39 19.27 -17.80
C SER A 465 15.63 19.85 -19.20
N PRO A 466 15.18 21.08 -19.50
CA PRO A 466 15.34 21.71 -20.81
C PRO A 466 16.79 21.87 -21.26
N ASP A 467 17.71 22.02 -20.31
CA ASP A 467 19.15 22.08 -20.55
C ASP A 467 19.81 20.69 -20.73
N GLY A 468 19.06 19.61 -20.50
CA GLY A 468 19.49 18.22 -20.62
C GLY A 468 20.39 17.72 -19.49
N ASN A 469 20.62 18.51 -18.44
CA ASN A 469 21.58 18.19 -17.39
C ASN A 469 21.00 17.38 -16.23
N LYS A 470 19.68 17.39 -16.04
CA LYS A 470 18.99 16.70 -14.96
C LYS A 470 17.83 15.85 -15.47
N ILE A 471 17.50 14.83 -14.69
CA ILE A 471 16.34 13.96 -14.88
C ILE A 471 15.48 14.11 -13.64
N ALA A 472 14.18 14.41 -13.81
CA ALA A 472 13.18 14.26 -12.76
C ALA A 472 12.42 12.96 -12.96
N PHE A 473 12.10 12.25 -11.89
CA PHE A 473 11.37 10.98 -11.93
C PHE A 473 10.67 10.70 -10.60
N GLU A 474 9.70 9.80 -10.61
CA GLU A 474 9.03 9.34 -9.39
C GLU A 474 9.75 8.10 -8.84
N SER A 475 9.92 8.00 -7.52
CA SER A 475 10.53 6.84 -6.87
C SER A 475 10.00 6.58 -5.47
N ASN A 476 9.76 5.30 -5.16
CA ASN A 476 9.31 4.83 -3.84
C ASN A 476 10.46 4.41 -2.91
N ARG A 477 11.71 4.82 -3.20
CA ARG A 477 12.93 4.30 -2.53
C ARG A 477 12.96 4.49 -1.00
N LEU A 478 12.19 5.45 -0.47
CA LEU A 478 12.04 5.73 0.96
C LEU A 478 10.66 5.32 1.53
N GLY A 479 9.86 4.55 0.77
CA GLY A 479 8.56 4.01 1.20
C GLY A 479 7.34 4.74 0.63
N PHE A 480 7.48 6.00 0.22
CA PHE A 480 6.44 6.76 -0.47
C PHE A 480 6.91 7.15 -1.87
N TRP A 481 5.97 7.21 -2.82
CA TRP A 481 6.24 7.74 -4.15
C TRP A 481 6.48 9.24 -4.05
N ASP A 482 7.75 9.62 -4.18
CA ASP A 482 8.22 11.01 -4.15
C ASP A 482 8.87 11.37 -5.48
N ILE A 483 9.02 12.67 -5.73
CA ILE A 483 9.79 13.18 -6.86
C ILE A 483 11.27 13.27 -6.48
N TRP A 484 12.12 12.77 -7.37
CA TRP A 484 13.56 12.79 -7.26
C TRP A 484 14.17 13.46 -8.48
N THR A 485 15.35 14.05 -8.30
CA THR A 485 16.17 14.53 -9.43
C THR A 485 17.56 13.94 -9.38
N CYS A 486 18.08 13.48 -10.51
CA CYS A 486 19.50 13.10 -10.67
C CYS A 486 20.14 13.95 -11.77
N ALA A 487 21.46 13.92 -11.87
CA ALA A 487 22.17 14.31 -13.08
C ALA A 487 21.81 13.37 -14.25
N THR A 488 22.00 13.85 -15.48
CA THR A 488 21.62 13.12 -16.71
C THR A 488 22.39 11.80 -16.93
N ASP A 489 23.52 11.65 -16.24
CA ASP A 489 24.31 10.41 -16.20
C ASP A 489 23.83 9.41 -15.12
N GLY A 490 22.78 9.76 -14.36
CA GLY A 490 22.22 8.97 -13.27
C GLY A 490 22.87 9.22 -11.90
N SER A 491 23.89 10.08 -11.80
CA SER A 491 24.55 10.41 -10.54
C SER A 491 23.80 11.50 -9.73
N ASN A 492 24.23 11.77 -8.50
CA ASN A 492 23.80 12.92 -7.69
C ASN A 492 22.27 13.04 -7.56
N CYS A 493 21.65 11.99 -7.01
CA CYS A 493 20.20 11.89 -6.87
C CYS A 493 19.71 12.51 -5.55
N ASP A 494 18.91 13.55 -5.66
CA ASP A 494 18.32 14.30 -4.54
C ASP A 494 16.80 14.10 -4.48
N GLN A 495 16.26 13.98 -3.27
CA GLN A 495 14.81 13.97 -3.03
C GLN A 495 14.27 15.39 -3.14
N VAL A 496 13.23 15.59 -3.95
CA VAL A 496 12.57 16.89 -4.13
C VAL A 496 11.33 17.02 -3.23
N THR A 497 10.61 15.93 -2.99
CA THR A 497 9.38 15.93 -2.19
C THR A 497 9.45 14.94 -1.03
N SER A 498 8.73 15.23 0.06
CA SER A 498 8.53 14.31 1.21
C SER A 498 7.11 14.47 1.77
N LEU A 499 6.12 14.42 0.87
CA LEU A 499 4.74 14.83 1.18
C LEU A 499 3.86 13.71 1.74
N HIS A 500 4.42 12.51 1.98
CA HIS A 500 3.71 11.35 2.55
C HIS A 500 2.39 11.02 1.82
N GLY A 501 2.45 11.00 0.50
CA GLY A 501 1.37 10.64 -0.42
C GLY A 501 1.93 9.98 -1.68
N THR A 502 1.13 9.90 -2.74
CA THR A 502 1.61 9.39 -4.04
C THR A 502 1.88 10.55 -4.97
N ALA A 503 3.14 10.99 -5.03
CA ALA A 503 3.59 11.98 -6.01
C ALA A 503 3.97 11.29 -7.31
N GLY A 504 3.56 11.86 -8.44
CA GLY A 504 3.84 11.27 -9.74
C GLY A 504 3.96 12.28 -10.87
N ARG A 505 4.46 11.79 -12.00
CA ARG A 505 4.57 12.52 -13.27
C ARG A 505 5.14 13.94 -13.13
N ALA A 506 6.39 14.01 -12.71
CA ALA A 506 7.14 15.26 -12.68
C ALA A 506 7.41 15.79 -14.10
N ARG A 507 7.17 17.08 -14.32
CA ARG A 507 7.45 17.79 -15.58
C ARG A 507 8.20 19.08 -15.33
N TRP A 508 9.36 19.21 -15.97
CA TRP A 508 10.15 20.43 -15.91
C TRP A 508 9.46 21.59 -16.62
N SER A 509 9.54 22.78 -16.02
CA SER A 509 9.19 24.02 -16.70
C SER A 509 10.19 24.31 -17.83
N PRO A 510 9.79 25.03 -18.89
CA PRO A 510 10.68 25.33 -20.02
C PRO A 510 11.94 26.13 -19.64
N ASN A 511 11.89 26.85 -18.52
CA ASN A 511 13.03 27.60 -17.98
C ASN A 511 13.89 26.80 -16.99
N GLY A 512 13.56 25.52 -16.74
CA GLY A 512 14.31 24.63 -15.85
C GLY A 512 14.26 24.99 -14.35
N ARG A 513 13.44 25.97 -13.95
CA ARG A 513 13.39 26.45 -12.55
C ARG A 513 12.35 25.72 -11.70
N TYR A 514 11.31 25.16 -12.31
CA TYR A 514 10.19 24.55 -11.60
C TYR A 514 9.92 23.15 -12.10
N ILE A 515 9.36 22.33 -11.22
CA ILE A 515 8.77 21.03 -11.55
C ILE A 515 7.30 21.10 -11.17
N ALA A 516 6.41 20.78 -12.11
CA ALA A 516 5.00 20.51 -11.85
C ALA A 516 4.81 18.99 -11.72
N PHE A 517 3.99 18.55 -10.77
CA PHE A 517 3.74 17.13 -10.51
C PHE A 517 2.34 16.91 -9.94
N GLU A 518 1.83 15.69 -10.06
CA GLU A 518 0.58 15.29 -9.43
C GLU A 518 0.85 14.75 -8.03
N LEU A 519 -0.04 15.02 -7.08
CA LEU A 519 0.01 14.47 -5.73
C LEU A 519 -1.35 13.92 -5.34
N HIS A 520 -1.35 12.73 -4.76
CA HIS A 520 -2.53 12.11 -4.16
C HIS A 520 -2.37 12.09 -2.64
N PRO A 521 -2.69 13.19 -1.94
CA PRO A 521 -2.55 13.24 -0.48
C PRO A 521 -3.70 12.49 0.21
N LYS A 522 -4.91 12.50 -0.37
CA LYS A 522 -6.15 11.92 0.20
C LYS A 522 -7.07 11.40 -0.93
N GLU A 523 -8.36 11.77 -0.91
CA GLU A 523 -9.41 11.23 -1.81
C GLU A 523 -9.23 11.63 -3.28
N ARG A 524 -8.51 12.71 -3.59
CA ARG A 524 -8.41 13.22 -4.97
C ARG A 524 -6.99 13.63 -5.34
N SER A 525 -6.67 13.49 -6.62
CA SER A 525 -5.42 13.98 -7.22
C SER A 525 -5.45 15.49 -7.36
N GLU A 526 -4.36 16.13 -6.96
CA GLU A 526 -4.15 17.57 -7.12
C GLU A 526 -2.79 17.87 -7.75
N ILE A 527 -2.62 19.08 -8.29
CA ILE A 527 -1.40 19.49 -8.96
C ILE A 527 -0.57 20.38 -8.06
N TYR A 528 0.71 20.06 -7.94
CA TYR A 528 1.68 20.79 -7.16
C TYR A 528 2.79 21.31 -8.05
N ILE A 529 3.42 22.40 -7.59
CA ILE A 529 4.61 22.97 -8.20
C ILE A 529 5.68 23.17 -7.13
N VAL A 530 6.93 22.91 -7.49
CA VAL A 530 8.10 23.13 -6.64
C VAL A 530 9.19 23.83 -7.43
N GLU A 531 9.86 24.80 -6.81
CA GLU A 531 11.07 25.41 -7.35
C GLU A 531 12.28 24.53 -7.03
N VAL A 532 13.20 24.38 -7.99
CA VAL A 532 14.38 23.52 -7.84
C VAL A 532 15.68 24.27 -8.10
N PRO A 533 16.73 24.04 -7.28
CA PRO A 533 16.77 23.13 -6.13
C PRO A 533 16.16 23.72 -4.84
N GLY A 534 15.54 22.88 -4.01
CA GLY A 534 15.27 23.17 -2.59
C GLY A 534 14.02 23.99 -2.26
N GLY A 535 13.16 24.30 -3.23
CA GLY A 535 11.89 24.96 -2.96
C GLY A 535 10.91 24.08 -2.18
N VAL A 536 9.92 24.71 -1.54
CA VAL A 536 8.83 24.00 -0.86
C VAL A 536 7.70 23.74 -1.87
N PRO A 537 7.24 22.49 -2.03
CA PRO A 537 6.10 22.21 -2.90
C PRO A 537 4.84 22.95 -2.45
N ARG A 538 4.14 23.56 -3.40
CA ARG A 538 2.88 24.26 -3.16
C ARG A 538 1.78 23.76 -4.09
N LEU A 539 0.56 23.69 -3.56
CA LEU A 539 -0.63 23.40 -4.34
C LEU A 539 -0.84 24.49 -5.41
N LEU A 540 -1.13 24.08 -6.63
CA LEU A 540 -1.64 24.95 -7.68
C LEU A 540 -3.16 24.71 -7.81
N PRO A 541 -4.01 25.63 -7.32
CA PRO A 541 -5.45 25.42 -7.33
C PRO A 541 -5.98 25.29 -8.76
N THR A 542 -6.48 24.11 -9.11
CA THR A 542 -7.00 23.81 -10.45
C THR A 542 -8.54 23.76 -10.42
N LEU A 543 -9.15 22.58 -10.61
CA LEU A 543 -10.59 22.38 -10.54
C LEU A 543 -10.95 21.69 -9.23
N PRO A 544 -11.60 22.38 -8.27
CA PRO A 544 -11.97 21.77 -7.01
C PRO A 544 -12.98 20.63 -7.22
N GLY A 545 -12.84 19.58 -6.41
CA GLY A 545 -13.74 18.42 -6.45
C GLY A 545 -13.59 17.55 -7.71
N ALA A 546 -12.48 17.66 -8.44
CA ALA A 546 -12.11 16.82 -9.56
C ALA A 546 -10.79 16.08 -9.26
N ASP A 547 -10.51 15.01 -9.99
CA ASP A 547 -9.19 14.38 -9.99
C ASP A 547 -8.33 15.05 -11.07
N ASN A 548 -7.33 15.82 -10.63
CA ASN A 548 -6.46 16.62 -11.49
C ASN A 548 -5.06 16.01 -11.50
N LEU A 549 -4.61 15.59 -12.68
CA LEU A 549 -3.38 14.81 -12.82
C LEU A 549 -2.65 15.12 -14.12
N SER A 550 -1.45 14.54 -14.27
CA SER A 550 -0.72 14.55 -15.54
C SER A 550 -0.41 15.96 -16.08
N PRO A 551 0.22 16.84 -15.26
CA PRO A 551 0.47 18.22 -15.65
C PRO A 551 1.51 18.30 -16.78
N SER A 552 1.46 19.36 -17.58
CA SER A 552 2.52 19.73 -18.53
C SER A 552 2.52 21.23 -18.81
N TRP A 553 3.64 21.75 -19.30
CA TRP A 553 3.84 23.18 -19.49
C TRP A 553 3.61 23.59 -20.94
N SER A 554 3.07 24.79 -21.16
CA SER A 554 3.22 25.46 -22.45
C SER A 554 4.68 25.79 -22.69
N ARG A 555 5.06 25.90 -23.97
CA ARG A 555 6.46 26.17 -24.34
C ARG A 555 6.97 27.52 -23.84
N ASP A 556 6.09 28.50 -23.74
CA ASP A 556 6.42 29.81 -23.18
C ASP A 556 6.42 29.85 -21.64
N GLY A 557 6.04 28.75 -20.98
CA GLY A 557 5.97 28.62 -19.53
C GLY A 557 4.85 29.43 -18.87
N LYS A 558 3.91 30.00 -19.64
CA LYS A 558 2.82 30.83 -19.09
C LYS A 558 1.58 30.03 -18.73
N TRP A 559 1.41 28.85 -19.31
CA TRP A 559 0.25 27.99 -19.12
C TRP A 559 0.65 26.62 -18.59
N LEU A 560 -0.25 26.03 -17.81
CA LEU A 560 -0.19 24.64 -17.42
C LEU A 560 -1.39 23.91 -18.04
N TYR A 561 -1.10 22.81 -18.74
CA TYR A 561 -2.08 21.83 -19.17
C TYR A 561 -2.19 20.73 -18.12
N PHE A 562 -3.39 20.17 -17.96
CA PHE A 562 -3.62 19.05 -17.08
C PHE A 562 -4.85 18.25 -17.49
N ALA A 563 -4.90 16.98 -17.09
CA ALA A 563 -6.11 16.19 -17.23
C ALA A 563 -6.98 16.36 -15.99
N SER A 564 -8.28 16.49 -16.18
CA SER A 564 -9.26 16.57 -15.09
C SER A 564 -10.43 15.64 -15.35
N LYS A 565 -10.83 14.90 -14.32
CA LYS A 565 -12.02 14.05 -14.33
C LYS A 565 -12.96 14.41 -13.18
N ARG A 566 -14.25 14.55 -13.50
CA ARG A 566 -15.33 14.74 -12.53
C ARG A 566 -16.27 13.55 -12.61
N ASP A 567 -16.44 12.87 -11.48
CA ASP A 567 -17.35 11.74 -11.34
C ASP A 567 -17.16 10.69 -12.45
N SER A 568 -18.20 10.41 -13.24
CA SER A 568 -18.19 9.38 -14.28
C SER A 568 -17.70 9.84 -15.65
N GLU A 569 -17.41 11.13 -15.84
CA GLU A 569 -16.95 11.66 -17.14
C GLU A 569 -15.56 11.12 -17.51
N PRO A 570 -15.23 10.94 -18.80
CA PRO A 570 -13.86 10.63 -19.21
C PRO A 570 -12.92 11.78 -18.84
N PHE A 571 -11.63 11.49 -18.70
CA PHE A 571 -10.62 12.55 -18.52
C PHE A 571 -10.68 13.56 -19.65
N GLN A 572 -10.59 14.85 -19.35
CA GLN A 572 -10.51 15.90 -20.36
C GLN A 572 -9.27 16.75 -20.11
N LEU A 573 -8.68 17.29 -21.17
CA LEU A 573 -7.60 18.27 -21.02
C LEU A 573 -8.16 19.66 -20.73
N TRP A 574 -7.50 20.32 -19.79
CA TRP A 574 -7.74 21.69 -19.39
C TRP A 574 -6.43 22.46 -19.45
N LYS A 575 -6.52 23.78 -19.62
CA LYS A 575 -5.39 24.71 -19.46
C LYS A 575 -5.71 25.81 -18.47
N MET A 576 -4.70 26.31 -17.76
CA MET A 576 -4.82 27.49 -16.91
C MET A 576 -3.53 28.32 -16.90
N PRO A 577 -3.61 29.64 -16.62
CA PRO A 577 -2.41 30.46 -16.45
C PRO A 577 -1.63 30.05 -15.19
N ILE A 578 -0.30 30.02 -15.27
CA ILE A 578 0.55 29.64 -14.12
C ILE A 578 0.47 30.64 -12.95
N GLN A 579 0.13 31.90 -13.24
CA GLN A 579 -0.06 32.95 -12.23
C GLN A 579 -1.41 32.81 -11.50
N GLY A 580 -2.25 31.86 -11.88
CA GLY A 580 -3.61 31.69 -11.37
C GLY A 580 -4.66 32.27 -12.32
N GLY A 581 -5.90 31.79 -12.17
CA GLY A 581 -7.03 32.12 -13.03
C GLY A 581 -7.92 30.91 -13.26
N SER A 582 -9.05 31.11 -13.97
CA SER A 582 -10.01 30.04 -14.22
C SER A 582 -9.49 29.05 -15.28
N PRO A 583 -9.50 27.74 -14.99
CA PRO A 583 -9.17 26.72 -15.99
C PRO A 583 -10.17 26.70 -17.15
N THR A 584 -9.68 26.45 -18.36
CA THR A 584 -10.48 26.32 -19.59
C THR A 584 -10.36 24.91 -20.16
N LYS A 585 -11.50 24.27 -20.44
CA LYS A 585 -11.56 22.94 -21.05
C LYS A 585 -11.16 23.01 -22.53
N LEU A 586 -10.35 22.07 -22.98
CA LEU A 586 -9.82 22.01 -24.35
C LEU A 586 -10.45 20.89 -25.17
N THR A 587 -10.48 19.67 -24.63
CA THR A 587 -10.98 18.49 -25.34
C THR A 587 -12.47 18.27 -25.05
N LYS A 588 -13.13 17.55 -25.96
CA LYS A 588 -14.53 17.12 -25.82
C LYS A 588 -14.65 15.62 -25.66
N HIS A 589 -13.74 14.84 -26.25
CA HIS A 589 -13.87 13.38 -26.37
C HIS A 589 -12.74 12.61 -25.70
N GLY A 590 -12.34 13.03 -24.49
CA GLY A 590 -11.26 12.38 -23.76
C GLY A 590 -9.91 13.08 -23.96
N GLY A 591 -9.05 13.06 -22.96
CA GLY A 591 -7.70 13.61 -23.08
C GLY A 591 -6.88 13.54 -21.79
N ILE A 592 -5.66 13.05 -21.91
CA ILE A 592 -4.63 13.00 -20.87
C ILE A 592 -3.26 13.23 -21.51
N SER A 593 -2.28 13.74 -20.75
CA SER A 593 -0.91 13.91 -21.23
C SER A 593 -0.76 14.92 -22.38
N GLY A 594 -1.29 16.14 -22.25
CA GLY A 594 -1.12 17.17 -23.29
C GLY A 594 0.35 17.59 -23.49
N VAL A 595 0.83 17.71 -24.72
CA VAL A 595 2.15 18.25 -25.05
C VAL A 595 2.04 19.13 -26.30
N GLU A 596 2.51 20.38 -26.21
CA GLU A 596 2.55 21.29 -27.36
C GLU A 596 3.56 20.82 -28.41
N SER A 597 3.23 21.01 -29.68
CA SER A 597 4.15 20.73 -30.77
C SER A 597 5.32 21.73 -30.80
N PRO A 598 6.51 21.29 -31.26
CA PRO A 598 7.68 22.16 -31.43
C PRO A 598 7.52 23.31 -32.44
N ASP A 599 6.41 23.37 -33.18
CA ASP A 599 6.05 24.49 -34.05
C ASP A 599 4.96 25.41 -33.45
N GLY A 600 4.43 25.08 -32.26
CA GLY A 600 3.40 25.86 -31.56
C GLY A 600 2.00 25.78 -32.18
N ARG A 601 1.76 24.88 -33.14
CA ARG A 601 0.48 24.81 -33.87
C ARG A 601 -0.54 23.85 -33.25
N PHE A 602 -0.07 22.81 -32.58
CA PHE A 602 -0.92 21.70 -32.13
C PHE A 602 -0.65 21.32 -30.68
N LEU A 603 -1.69 20.78 -30.03
CA LEU A 603 -1.58 20.03 -28.79
C LEU A 603 -1.74 18.55 -29.09
N TYR A 604 -0.73 17.74 -28.77
CA TYR A 604 -0.76 16.28 -28.86
C TYR A 604 -1.12 15.68 -27.50
N TYR A 605 -1.88 14.59 -27.47
CA TYR A 605 -2.34 13.98 -26.23
C TYR A 605 -2.80 12.54 -26.44
N SER A 606 -2.86 11.76 -25.36
CA SER A 606 -3.44 10.43 -25.36
C SER A 606 -4.88 10.46 -24.87
N LYS A 607 -5.65 9.42 -25.16
CA LYS A 607 -6.95 9.18 -24.51
C LYS A 607 -6.83 7.98 -23.58
N TYR A 608 -7.28 8.13 -22.34
CA TYR A 608 -7.11 7.09 -21.32
C TYR A 608 -7.98 5.87 -21.66
N GLU A 609 -9.28 6.11 -21.89
CA GLU A 609 -10.31 5.08 -22.08
C GLU A 609 -10.31 4.51 -23.50
N LEU A 610 -10.20 5.38 -24.51
CA LEU A 610 -10.22 4.99 -25.92
C LEU A 610 -8.86 4.44 -26.39
N GLY A 611 -7.76 4.86 -25.76
CA GLY A 611 -6.42 4.69 -26.30
C GLY A 611 -6.14 5.59 -27.51
N GLY A 612 -4.97 5.38 -28.09
CA GLY A 612 -4.44 6.15 -29.21
C GLY A 612 -3.80 7.47 -28.81
N LEU A 613 -3.06 8.02 -29.76
CA LEU A 613 -2.48 9.35 -29.71
C LEU A 613 -3.22 10.27 -30.67
N TRP A 614 -3.58 11.46 -30.19
CA TRP A 614 -4.46 12.41 -30.84
C TRP A 614 -3.79 13.78 -30.88
N LYS A 615 -4.30 14.66 -31.75
CA LYS A 615 -3.91 16.06 -31.78
C LYS A 615 -5.09 16.98 -32.08
N MET A 616 -4.97 18.23 -31.65
CA MET A 616 -5.91 19.31 -32.01
C MET A 616 -5.15 20.63 -32.21
N PRO A 617 -5.69 21.61 -32.97
CA PRO A 617 -5.11 22.95 -33.03
C PRO A 617 -5.04 23.60 -31.64
N LEU A 618 -3.96 24.33 -31.35
CA LEU A 618 -3.74 24.91 -30.02
C LEU A 618 -4.79 25.98 -29.64
N GLU A 619 -5.34 26.67 -30.65
CA GLU A 619 -6.43 27.64 -30.54
C GLU A 619 -7.83 26.99 -30.40
N GLY A 620 -7.90 25.66 -30.41
CA GLY A 620 -9.15 24.91 -30.44
C GLY A 620 -9.56 24.48 -31.85
N GLY A 621 -10.34 23.41 -31.94
CA GLY A 621 -10.80 22.85 -33.20
C GLY A 621 -11.04 21.34 -33.11
N GLU A 622 -11.08 20.70 -34.28
CA GLU A 622 -11.31 19.27 -34.42
C GLU A 622 -10.16 18.42 -33.83
N GLU A 623 -10.54 17.33 -33.17
CA GLU A 623 -9.61 16.33 -32.62
C GLU A 623 -9.32 15.27 -33.68
N THR A 624 -8.05 15.05 -34.02
CA THR A 624 -7.64 14.07 -35.04
C THR A 624 -6.75 12.99 -34.44
N GLN A 625 -7.07 11.71 -34.70
CA GLN A 625 -6.21 10.60 -34.30
C GLN A 625 -4.95 10.55 -35.16
N VAL A 626 -3.80 10.35 -34.51
CA VAL A 626 -2.47 10.27 -35.12
C VAL A 626 -1.95 8.84 -35.11
N LEU A 627 -2.11 8.13 -34.00
CA LEU A 627 -1.70 6.74 -33.82
C LEU A 627 -2.79 5.95 -33.09
N GLU A 628 -3.06 4.73 -33.52
CA GLU A 628 -3.99 3.79 -32.85
C GLU A 628 -3.26 2.83 -31.91
N GLU A 629 -1.97 2.60 -32.14
CA GLU A 629 -1.16 1.55 -31.52
C GLU A 629 -0.76 1.85 -30.07
N VAL A 630 -1.05 3.06 -29.59
CA VAL A 630 -0.86 3.45 -28.18
C VAL A 630 -2.03 2.89 -27.36
N ARG A 631 -1.79 1.84 -26.57
CA ARG A 631 -2.81 1.18 -25.75
C ARG A 631 -3.42 2.14 -24.70
N GLY A 632 -4.74 2.06 -24.49
CA GLY A 632 -5.41 2.68 -23.34
C GLY A 632 -4.76 2.26 -22.01
N GLY A 633 -4.62 3.19 -21.07
CA GLY A 633 -3.85 2.98 -19.82
C GLY A 633 -2.32 3.10 -19.95
N SER A 634 -1.74 3.01 -21.16
CA SER A 634 -0.30 3.24 -21.42
C SER A 634 -0.01 4.67 -21.92
N TRP A 635 -0.80 5.64 -21.45
CA TRP A 635 -0.76 7.04 -21.87
C TRP A 635 0.55 7.81 -21.62
N PRO A 636 1.48 7.44 -20.71
CA PRO A 636 2.72 8.20 -20.54
C PRO A 636 3.89 7.67 -21.40
N ASN A 637 3.69 6.63 -22.21
CA ASN A 637 4.75 5.91 -22.92
C ASN A 637 5.02 6.45 -24.34
N TRP A 638 5.11 7.78 -24.47
CA TRP A 638 5.48 8.44 -25.72
C TRP A 638 6.17 9.79 -25.49
N ALA A 639 6.95 10.22 -26.48
CA ALA A 639 7.61 11.52 -26.52
C ALA A 639 7.51 12.15 -27.92
N LEU A 640 7.25 13.45 -27.96
CA LEU A 640 7.10 14.24 -29.19
C LEU A 640 8.41 14.96 -29.53
N THR A 641 8.80 14.93 -30.80
CA THR A 641 9.89 15.74 -31.36
C THR A 641 9.39 16.55 -32.56
N SER A 642 10.26 17.37 -33.16
CA SER A 642 9.94 18.13 -34.38
C SER A 642 9.63 17.23 -35.57
N ASP A 643 10.28 16.07 -35.63
CA ASP A 643 10.30 15.21 -36.81
C ASP A 643 9.38 13.99 -36.67
N GLY A 644 8.90 13.70 -35.46
CA GLY A 644 8.05 12.55 -35.22
C GLY A 644 7.72 12.27 -33.76
N ILE A 645 7.30 11.04 -33.51
CA ILE A 645 6.82 10.58 -32.20
C ILE A 645 7.48 9.25 -31.84
N TYR A 646 8.10 9.19 -30.67
CA TYR A 646 8.62 7.95 -30.10
C TYR A 646 7.56 7.37 -29.17
N PHE A 647 7.29 6.07 -29.25
CA PHE A 647 6.25 5.44 -28.42
C PHE A 647 6.49 3.94 -28.20
N LEU A 648 5.90 3.38 -27.15
CA LEU A 648 5.83 1.93 -26.95
C LEU A 648 4.62 1.32 -27.66
N ARG A 649 4.85 0.25 -28.42
CA ARG A 649 3.80 -0.49 -29.14
C ARG A 649 3.47 -1.82 -28.45
N PHE A 650 2.18 -2.08 -28.25
CA PHE A 650 1.65 -3.23 -27.49
C PHE A 650 0.78 -4.21 -28.32
N ASP A 651 0.33 -3.82 -29.51
CA ASP A 651 -0.82 -4.43 -30.21
C ASP A 651 -0.47 -5.60 -31.17
N LYS A 652 0.79 -5.72 -31.61
CA LYS A 652 1.18 -6.55 -32.77
C LYS A 652 2.33 -7.54 -32.53
N SER A 653 2.83 -7.66 -31.31
CA SER A 653 3.98 -8.50 -30.97
C SER A 653 3.87 -9.03 -29.54
N PRO A 654 4.32 -10.27 -29.26
CA PRO A 654 4.38 -10.80 -27.90
C PRO A 654 5.35 -10.02 -27.00
N ARG A 655 6.24 -9.20 -27.59
CA ARG A 655 7.16 -8.31 -26.90
C ARG A 655 6.95 -6.85 -27.29
N VAL A 656 6.92 -6.00 -26.27
CA VAL A 656 6.78 -4.55 -26.41
C VAL A 656 8.04 -3.96 -27.06
N SER A 657 7.86 -2.96 -27.91
CA SER A 657 8.98 -2.33 -28.64
C SER A 657 8.84 -0.81 -28.69
N ILE A 658 9.98 -0.13 -28.64
CA ILE A 658 10.12 1.30 -28.92
C ILE A 658 10.06 1.50 -30.43
N GLN A 659 9.16 2.38 -30.85
CA GLN A 659 8.90 2.73 -32.24
C GLN A 659 9.08 4.23 -32.45
N PHE A 660 9.41 4.64 -33.68
CA PHE A 660 9.43 6.04 -34.11
C PHE A 660 8.47 6.25 -35.28
N PHE A 661 7.48 7.12 -35.12
CA PHE A 661 6.58 7.56 -36.19
C PHE A 661 7.11 8.84 -36.83
N ASP A 662 7.54 8.75 -38.09
CA ASP A 662 8.09 9.85 -38.88
C ASP A 662 6.95 10.69 -39.48
N PHE A 663 6.91 12.01 -39.21
CA PHE A 663 5.87 12.90 -39.71
C PHE A 663 5.91 13.14 -41.23
N THR A 664 7.10 13.09 -41.81
CA THR A 664 7.32 13.34 -43.24
C THR A 664 6.94 12.10 -44.05
N ALA A 665 7.45 10.94 -43.65
CA ALA A 665 7.19 9.68 -44.32
C ALA A 665 5.82 9.08 -43.97
N ARG A 666 5.23 9.50 -42.84
CA ARG A 666 4.02 8.89 -42.23
C ARG A 666 4.16 7.38 -42.04
N LYS A 667 5.33 6.97 -41.55
CA LYS A 667 5.68 5.56 -41.33
C LYS A 667 6.26 5.35 -39.94
N THR A 668 5.93 4.20 -39.36
CA THR A 668 6.46 3.74 -38.09
C THR A 668 7.71 2.88 -38.32
N ILE A 669 8.78 3.18 -37.60
CA ILE A 669 10.09 2.53 -37.69
C ILE A 669 10.41 1.88 -36.33
N PRO A 670 10.65 0.56 -36.27
CA PRO A 670 11.05 -0.11 -35.04
C PRO A 670 12.49 0.25 -34.67
N LEU A 671 12.71 0.63 -33.41
CA LEU A 671 14.04 0.98 -32.89
C LEU A 671 14.61 -0.12 -32.00
N TRP A 672 13.83 -0.57 -31.03
CA TRP A 672 14.27 -1.55 -30.04
C TRP A 672 13.13 -2.40 -29.51
N THR A 673 13.36 -3.68 -29.30
CA THR A 673 12.39 -4.59 -28.65
C THR A 673 12.85 -4.82 -27.23
N LEU A 674 11.96 -4.58 -26.26
CA LEU A 674 12.27 -4.77 -24.86
C LEU A 674 12.39 -6.27 -24.55
N ASP A 675 13.36 -6.60 -23.71
CA ASP A 675 13.59 -7.98 -23.26
C ASP A 675 12.76 -8.34 -22.01
N LYS A 676 12.22 -7.34 -21.33
CA LYS A 676 11.47 -7.45 -20.08
C LYS A 676 10.25 -6.54 -20.10
N GLU A 677 9.37 -6.70 -19.11
CA GLU A 677 8.16 -5.90 -18.97
C GLU A 677 8.46 -4.39 -18.97
N PRO A 678 7.73 -3.58 -19.76
CA PRO A 678 7.86 -2.13 -19.73
C PRO A 678 7.28 -1.57 -18.43
N GLY A 679 7.92 -0.52 -17.91
CA GLY A 679 7.30 0.33 -16.90
C GLY A 679 6.53 1.50 -17.52
N TRP A 680 6.26 2.51 -16.71
CA TRP A 680 5.58 3.73 -17.15
C TRP A 680 6.57 4.88 -17.35
N GLY A 681 6.54 5.48 -18.53
CA GLY A 681 7.31 6.66 -18.90
C GLY A 681 8.24 6.43 -20.08
N LEU A 682 8.16 7.34 -21.05
CA LEU A 682 9.13 7.50 -22.12
C LEU A 682 9.41 8.99 -22.28
N ALA A 683 10.69 9.37 -22.28
CA ALA A 683 11.12 10.75 -22.48
C ALA A 683 12.23 10.83 -23.51
N MET A 684 12.24 11.93 -24.27
CA MET A 684 13.29 12.25 -25.22
C MET A 684 14.17 13.35 -24.65
N SER A 685 15.49 13.17 -24.75
CA SER A 685 16.44 14.23 -24.42
C SER A 685 16.23 15.48 -25.31
N PRO A 686 16.42 16.70 -24.78
CA PRO A 686 16.20 17.93 -25.56
C PRO A 686 17.02 18.02 -26.85
N ASN A 687 18.19 17.36 -26.88
CA ASN A 687 19.07 17.30 -28.06
C ASN A 687 18.70 16.19 -29.06
N GLY A 688 17.68 15.37 -28.77
CA GLY A 688 17.20 14.30 -29.63
C GLY A 688 18.14 13.09 -29.74
N LYS A 689 19.13 12.95 -28.86
CA LYS A 689 20.18 11.91 -28.98
C LYS A 689 19.99 10.70 -28.08
N SER A 690 19.04 10.75 -27.15
CA SER A 690 18.78 9.65 -26.21
C SER A 690 17.33 9.59 -25.78
N ILE A 691 16.83 8.38 -25.64
CA ILE A 691 15.51 8.06 -25.09
C ILE A 691 15.71 7.51 -23.69
N LEU A 692 14.99 8.07 -22.73
CA LEU A 692 14.80 7.45 -21.41
C LEU A 692 13.50 6.68 -21.41
N TYR A 693 13.54 5.44 -20.94
CA TYR A 693 12.35 4.60 -20.81
C TYR A 693 12.47 3.73 -19.56
N VAL A 694 11.34 3.19 -19.11
CA VAL A 694 11.30 2.35 -17.92
C VAL A 694 11.13 0.90 -18.32
N GLN A 695 11.93 0.02 -17.70
CA GLN A 695 11.87 -1.41 -17.93
C GLN A 695 12.19 -2.14 -16.62
N GLY A 696 11.50 -3.25 -16.38
CA GLY A 696 11.75 -4.13 -15.25
C GLY A 696 13.18 -4.72 -15.29
N GLU A 697 13.82 -4.79 -14.12
CA GLU A 697 15.04 -5.58 -13.90
C GLU A 697 14.67 -7.03 -13.60
N PHE A 698 13.71 -7.22 -12.71
CA PHE A 698 13.03 -8.48 -12.47
C PHE A 698 11.61 -8.16 -12.01
N ALA A 699 10.71 -9.10 -12.23
CA ALA A 699 9.36 -9.05 -11.69
C ALA A 699 8.92 -10.50 -11.50
N GLU A 700 8.66 -10.86 -10.26
CA GLU A 700 8.15 -12.17 -9.86
C GLU A 700 7.03 -11.94 -8.85
N SER A 701 6.12 -12.91 -8.72
CA SER A 701 5.13 -12.89 -7.66
C SER A 701 5.07 -14.25 -6.98
N ASN A 702 4.97 -14.22 -5.66
CA ASN A 702 4.88 -15.40 -4.82
C ASN A 702 3.56 -15.40 -4.07
N ILE A 703 3.02 -16.59 -3.80
CA ILE A 703 1.95 -16.72 -2.83
C ILE A 703 2.60 -16.91 -1.48
N MET A 704 2.26 -16.00 -0.57
CA MET A 704 2.75 -15.99 0.80
C MET A 704 1.65 -16.51 1.71
N LEU A 705 2.02 -17.35 2.67
CA LEU A 705 1.16 -17.89 3.70
C LEU A 705 1.50 -17.23 5.03
N VAL A 706 0.49 -16.69 5.68
CA VAL A 706 0.51 -16.19 7.05
C VAL A 706 -0.15 -17.24 7.94
N LYS A 707 0.62 -17.80 8.87
CA LYS A 707 0.12 -18.72 9.90
C LYS A 707 -0.19 -17.95 11.19
N ASN A 708 -1.15 -18.46 11.96
CA ASN A 708 -1.65 -17.84 13.20
C ASN A 708 -2.26 -16.45 12.95
N PHE A 709 -2.94 -16.29 11.81
CA PHE A 709 -3.67 -15.09 11.46
C PHE A 709 -4.97 -15.01 12.28
N ARG A 710 -5.10 -13.96 13.11
CA ARG A 710 -6.26 -13.66 13.93
C ARG A 710 -6.90 -12.33 13.56
#